data_AF-A0A7S2QAL2-F1
#
_entry.id   AF-A0A7S2QAL2-F1
#
_cell.length_a   1.000
_cell.length_b   1.000
_cell.length_c   1.000
_cell.angle_alpha   90.00
_cell.angle_beta   90.00
_cell.angle_gamma   90.00
#
_symmetry.space_group_name_H-M   'P 1'
#
loop_
_entity.id
_entity.type
_entity.pdbx_description
1 polymer ?
#
loop_
_entity_poly.entity_id
_entity_poly.type
_entity_poly.pdbx_seq_one_letter_code
_entity_poly.pdbx_strand_id
1 'polypeptide(L)'
;MAANLLAPTAPAACSGGAFLGGASLGGASPAGSLSTKGALRPSWPCRGDSGDSMSTAASSEDAALDDEMLAMCRKIDTDGSGSISQLELITAVYSHPDVAAFVLPGLCLRECLYGERAFDVVDEMFEAIAGGRQRIMYRSFVGHFRRRAAEASNVSPAFRKLYRLMDADGNGTVSKLEFYEAVQRHRIVARLVLGNRHRANMDAEDLFDEVREVFDDIAGGKKRFDYADFDAFFRPLHAADPCVGRALMDRSSARVFIIGPGFGRQLNPRQGQVIEEAGFHVHWCWEGLPNPETPTFDARPYLEQIRFEIQQFQPHVVAAASKGGAFVAALWKHRLWRGPTLLINAHPSVRRIPKDMPVVLCHGANDEVYSTPRWQLRELISTGSPNRCFLFYTANSGVLPTGQRSRRGDQHNMQSLLTHDCLPRLLDATLSHEGPELHMVRSWRDRLAECRLAAEAWLGYTPAAVRRLWATRGRDERKLQEVPIGSEEFAHVVRAFKARPKEPSAYALSPPESWERVRVLRVDRVENAPLHEDCATPYYNSLRRAIEDQGLCFEPGVHTTWAFHGADAEAIDSIVSSPVAGFQPLTSGSRAASLWGSGTYFARDAKYVADGGFCGQPAADGTLRMLMCLLMSGMPCVGDQEQKGVLPFRCKPHRYNCTVDCLSSPEIYITQHAGAAHAAYLVTFA
;
A
#
# COMPACT_ATOMS: atom_id res chain seq x y z
N MET A 1 -6.14 12.39 52.32
CA MET A 1 -5.76 11.64 53.54
C MET A 1 -6.05 10.16 53.30
N ALA A 2 -5.05 9.31 53.57
CA ALA A 2 -5.02 7.82 53.50
C ALA A 2 -5.33 7.20 52.12
N ALA A 3 -4.39 6.72 51.30
CA ALA A 3 -3.27 5.77 51.47
C ALA A 3 -3.73 4.37 51.93
N ASN A 4 -3.69 3.40 51.02
CA ASN A 4 -3.43 2.00 51.37
C ASN A 4 -2.62 1.31 50.27
N LEU A 5 -1.43 0.88 50.69
CA LEU A 5 -0.40 0.13 49.97
C LEU A 5 -0.73 -1.36 50.00
N LEU A 6 -0.48 -2.08 48.91
CA LEU A 6 -0.13 -3.50 48.96
C LEU A 6 0.98 -3.79 47.94
N ALA A 7 2.11 -4.24 48.46
CA ALA A 7 3.28 -4.72 47.73
C ALA A 7 3.10 -6.20 47.31
N PRO A 8 3.87 -6.71 46.32
CA PRO A 8 3.65 -8.02 45.73
C PRO A 8 4.42 -9.14 46.42
N THR A 9 3.83 -10.34 46.46
CA THR A 9 4.47 -11.60 46.88
C THR A 9 5.17 -12.28 45.69
N ALA A 10 6.41 -12.73 45.93
CA ALA A 10 7.26 -13.48 45.00
C ALA A 10 6.70 -14.88 44.61
N PRO A 11 7.15 -15.48 43.48
CA PRO A 11 6.62 -16.76 43.00
C PRO A 11 7.36 -17.97 43.61
N ALA A 12 6.58 -19.01 43.91
CA ALA A 12 7.08 -20.32 44.31
C ALA A 12 7.50 -21.15 43.08
N ALA A 13 8.67 -21.77 43.19
CA ALA A 13 9.18 -22.79 42.29
C ALA A 13 8.37 -24.09 42.42
N CYS A 14 8.09 -24.76 41.30
CA CYS A 14 7.72 -26.18 41.30
C CYS A 14 8.40 -26.91 40.13
N SER A 15 9.23 -27.87 40.52
CA SER A 15 9.93 -28.88 39.74
C SER A 15 9.03 -30.03 39.29
N GLY A 16 9.35 -30.60 38.12
CA GLY A 16 9.45 -32.05 37.86
C GLY A 16 8.18 -32.92 37.91
N GLY A 17 7.95 -33.68 36.82
CA GLY A 17 7.05 -34.83 36.85
C GLY A 17 6.71 -35.39 35.48
N ALA A 18 7.56 -36.27 34.96
CA ALA A 18 7.23 -37.13 33.83
C ALA A 18 6.17 -38.17 34.25
N PHE A 19 5.17 -38.41 33.40
CA PHE A 19 4.37 -39.64 33.47
C PHE A 19 3.99 -40.13 32.07
N LEU A 20 4.38 -41.37 31.81
CA LEU A 20 3.98 -42.23 30.70
C LEU A 20 2.52 -42.65 30.88
N GLY A 21 1.77 -42.74 29.78
CA GLY A 21 0.43 -43.31 29.77
C GLY A 21 -0.10 -43.44 28.35
N GLY A 22 0.28 -44.53 27.68
CA GLY A 22 -0.34 -44.93 26.43
C GLY A 22 -1.72 -45.54 26.66
N ALA A 23 -2.68 -45.21 25.79
CA ALA A 23 -3.86 -46.01 25.56
C ALA A 23 -4.32 -45.83 24.11
N SER A 24 -4.36 -46.95 23.39
CA SER A 24 -4.83 -47.12 22.03
C SER A 24 -6.34 -47.39 22.03
N LEU A 25 -7.09 -46.66 21.20
CA LEU A 25 -8.35 -47.07 20.55
C LEU A 25 -8.41 -46.25 19.25
N GLY A 26 -8.47 -46.78 18.02
CA GLY A 26 -9.29 -47.89 17.55
C GLY A 26 -10.62 -47.34 17.03
N GLY A 27 -10.73 -47.00 15.73
CA GLY A 27 -11.97 -46.48 15.16
C GLY A 27 -11.91 -46.27 13.65
N ALA A 28 -12.37 -47.28 12.90
CA ALA A 28 -12.42 -47.34 11.45
C ALA A 28 -13.38 -46.33 10.82
N SER A 29 -13.06 -45.87 9.61
CA SER A 29 -13.98 -45.19 8.67
C SER A 29 -14.22 -46.12 7.47
N PRO A 30 -15.46 -46.33 7.03
CA PRO A 30 -15.72 -46.94 5.73
C PRO A 30 -15.99 -45.89 4.65
N ALA A 31 -15.56 -46.26 3.45
CA ALA A 31 -15.82 -45.59 2.18
C ALA A 31 -17.22 -45.89 1.62
N GLY A 32 -17.65 -45.07 0.64
CA GLY A 32 -18.73 -45.33 -0.33
C GLY A 32 -18.94 -44.11 -1.23
N SER A 33 -18.35 -44.06 -2.44
CA SER A 33 -18.89 -44.44 -3.77
C SER A 33 -20.02 -43.51 -4.28
N LEU A 34 -19.76 -42.62 -5.25
CA LEU A 34 -19.89 -42.79 -6.72
C LEU A 34 -21.34 -42.97 -7.25
N SER A 35 -21.83 -42.00 -8.05
CA SER A 35 -22.77 -42.16 -9.21
C SER A 35 -23.12 -40.75 -9.79
N THR A 36 -22.49 -40.31 -10.90
CA THR A 36 -22.89 -40.34 -12.34
C THR A 36 -23.97 -39.36 -12.84
N LYS A 37 -23.51 -38.49 -13.75
CA LYS A 37 -24.08 -38.06 -15.07
C LYS A 37 -25.52 -37.53 -15.18
N GLY A 38 -25.63 -36.34 -15.78
CA GLY A 38 -26.83 -35.88 -16.49
C GLY A 38 -26.59 -34.53 -17.18
N ALA A 39 -26.26 -34.56 -18.48
CA ALA A 39 -26.10 -33.39 -19.34
C ALA A 39 -27.40 -33.11 -20.10
N LEU A 40 -27.83 -31.84 -20.20
CA LEU A 40 -28.76 -31.38 -21.24
C LEU A 40 -28.48 -29.92 -21.60
N ARG A 41 -28.16 -29.69 -22.88
CA ARG A 41 -28.21 -28.40 -23.58
C ARG A 41 -29.68 -28.09 -23.95
N PRO A 42 -29.98 -26.82 -24.28
CA PRO A 42 -30.63 -26.60 -25.58
C PRO A 42 -30.07 -25.42 -26.38
N SER A 43 -30.23 -25.54 -27.68
CA SER A 43 -29.89 -24.63 -28.77
C SER A 43 -31.03 -23.68 -29.14
N TRP A 44 -30.69 -22.40 -29.36
CA TRP A 44 -31.10 -21.42 -30.40
C TRP A 44 -32.54 -21.40 -30.97
N PRO A 45 -33.10 -20.19 -31.23
CA PRO A 45 -33.02 -19.66 -32.60
C PRO A 45 -32.79 -18.14 -32.73
N CYS A 46 -32.32 -17.75 -33.92
CA CYS A 46 -32.07 -16.41 -34.44
C CYS A 46 -33.34 -15.61 -34.81
N ARG A 47 -33.30 -14.27 -34.73
CA ARG A 47 -33.56 -13.25 -35.79
C ARG A 47 -34.20 -11.94 -35.28
N GLY A 48 -33.79 -10.82 -35.92
CA GLY A 48 -34.48 -9.51 -36.04
C GLY A 48 -33.95 -8.46 -35.05
N ASP A 49 -33.02 -7.56 -35.37
CA ASP A 49 -32.91 -6.50 -36.39
C ASP A 49 -33.58 -5.15 -36.00
N SER A 50 -32.82 -4.07 -36.27
CA SER A 50 -33.13 -2.63 -36.36
C SER A 50 -33.30 -1.73 -35.10
N GLY A 51 -32.45 -0.67 -35.06
CA GLY A 51 -32.87 0.70 -34.69
C GLY A 51 -32.23 1.34 -33.44
N ASP A 52 -31.04 1.96 -33.55
CA ASP A 52 -30.90 3.43 -33.62
C ASP A 52 -29.49 3.95 -33.29
N SER A 53 -28.99 4.75 -34.23
CA SER A 53 -27.70 5.42 -34.30
C SER A 53 -27.70 6.76 -33.60
N MET A 54 -26.67 7.04 -32.79
CA MET A 54 -26.01 8.36 -32.72
C MET A 54 -24.56 8.18 -32.22
N SER A 55 -23.59 8.13 -33.12
CA SER A 55 -22.18 8.57 -32.91
C SER A 55 -21.37 8.31 -34.19
N THR A 56 -21.22 9.31 -35.03
CA THR A 56 -20.38 9.24 -36.24
C THR A 56 -19.54 10.51 -36.34
N ALA A 57 -18.34 10.47 -35.76
CA ALA A 57 -17.27 11.40 -36.10
C ALA A 57 -15.89 10.77 -35.82
N ALA A 58 -15.74 10.02 -34.72
CA ALA A 58 -14.48 9.36 -34.37
C ALA A 58 -14.20 8.05 -35.12
N SER A 59 -15.17 7.48 -35.85
CA SER A 59 -15.05 6.13 -36.45
C SER A 59 -14.51 6.10 -37.89
N SER A 60 -14.34 7.26 -38.55
CA SER A 60 -13.97 7.29 -39.98
C SER A 60 -12.46 7.25 -40.21
N GLU A 61 -11.66 7.83 -39.31
CA GLU A 61 -10.19 7.84 -39.42
C GLU A 61 -9.57 6.51 -39.00
N ASP A 62 -10.07 5.89 -37.93
CA ASP A 62 -9.62 4.57 -37.47
C ASP A 62 -9.91 3.47 -38.51
N ALA A 63 -11.04 3.57 -39.22
CA ALA A 63 -11.38 2.63 -40.29
C ALA A 63 -10.47 2.80 -41.53
N ALA A 64 -10.08 4.03 -41.86
CA ALA A 64 -9.15 4.29 -42.98
C ALA A 64 -7.72 3.80 -42.67
N LEU A 65 -7.26 4.00 -41.43
CA LEU A 65 -5.97 3.49 -40.96
C LEU A 65 -5.93 1.95 -40.99
N ASP A 66 -7.05 1.31 -40.64
CA ASP A 66 -7.19 -0.14 -40.68
C ASP A 66 -7.10 -0.71 -42.08
N ASP A 67 -7.74 -0.05 -43.05
CA ASP A 67 -7.67 -0.44 -44.44
C ASP A 67 -6.24 -0.29 -45.00
N GLU A 68 -5.52 0.76 -44.60
CA GLU A 68 -4.12 0.98 -44.98
C GLU A 68 -3.18 -0.09 -44.37
N MET A 69 -3.33 -0.40 -43.08
CA MET A 69 -2.53 -1.44 -42.41
C MET A 69 -2.81 -2.83 -43.00
N LEU A 70 -4.07 -3.15 -43.32
CA LEU A 70 -4.46 -4.40 -43.95
C LEU A 70 -3.98 -4.50 -45.41
N ALA A 71 -3.92 -3.38 -46.13
CA ALA A 71 -3.30 -3.33 -47.45
C ALA A 71 -1.79 -3.64 -47.36
N MET A 72 -1.13 -3.14 -46.31
CA MET A 72 0.28 -3.43 -46.05
C MET A 72 0.51 -4.91 -45.69
N CYS A 73 -0.34 -5.50 -44.86
CA CYS A 73 -0.28 -6.94 -44.57
C CYS A 73 -0.40 -7.78 -45.85
N ARG A 74 -1.34 -7.44 -46.74
CA ARG A 74 -1.51 -8.12 -48.04
C ARG A 74 -0.34 -7.95 -48.99
N LYS A 75 0.40 -6.85 -48.86
CA LYS A 75 1.60 -6.57 -49.66
C LYS A 75 2.81 -7.38 -49.16
N ILE A 76 2.85 -7.70 -47.87
CA ILE A 76 3.89 -8.52 -47.26
C ILE A 76 3.61 -10.02 -47.46
N ASP A 77 2.35 -10.43 -47.29
CA ASP A 77 1.89 -11.81 -47.43
C ASP A 77 1.79 -12.24 -48.90
N THR A 78 2.95 -12.60 -49.46
CA THR A 78 3.07 -12.97 -50.88
C THR A 78 2.38 -14.28 -51.22
N ASP A 79 2.22 -15.19 -50.25
CA ASP A 79 1.56 -16.48 -50.45
C ASP A 79 0.03 -16.42 -50.22
N GLY A 80 -0.49 -15.30 -49.71
CA GLY A 80 -1.91 -15.04 -49.50
C GLY A 80 -2.51 -15.89 -48.37
N SER A 81 -1.69 -16.39 -47.45
CA SER A 81 -2.12 -17.28 -46.37
C SER A 81 -2.92 -16.60 -45.27
N GLY A 82 -3.02 -15.27 -45.28
CA GLY A 82 -3.62 -14.47 -44.21
C GLY A 82 -2.71 -14.32 -42.99
N SER A 83 -1.42 -14.60 -43.17
CA SER A 83 -0.39 -14.55 -42.13
C SER A 83 0.96 -14.22 -42.75
N ILE A 84 1.78 -13.44 -42.05
CA ILE A 84 3.09 -13.01 -42.51
C ILE A 84 4.16 -13.92 -41.90
N SER A 85 4.93 -14.60 -42.73
CA SER A 85 6.16 -15.28 -42.29
C SER A 85 7.32 -14.29 -42.17
N GLN A 86 8.37 -14.71 -41.45
CA GLN A 86 9.56 -13.89 -41.26
C GLN A 86 10.25 -13.57 -42.59
N LEU A 87 10.37 -14.56 -43.48
CA LEU A 87 10.98 -14.40 -44.80
C LEU A 87 10.18 -13.43 -45.68
N GLU A 88 8.85 -13.48 -45.60
CA GLU A 88 7.96 -12.54 -46.31
C GLU A 88 8.15 -11.11 -45.80
N LEU A 89 8.21 -10.91 -44.48
CA LEU A 89 8.46 -9.59 -43.90
C LEU A 89 9.82 -9.04 -44.33
N ILE A 90 10.87 -9.85 -44.24
CA ILE A 90 12.22 -9.47 -44.67
C ILE A 90 12.21 -9.11 -46.16
N THR A 91 11.68 -9.99 -47.02
CA THR A 91 11.63 -9.78 -48.47
C THR A 91 10.84 -8.53 -48.83
N ALA A 92 9.72 -8.27 -48.16
CA ALA A 92 8.90 -7.09 -48.38
C ALA A 92 9.62 -5.79 -47.94
N VAL A 93 10.35 -5.81 -46.83
CA VAL A 93 11.16 -4.66 -46.38
C VAL A 93 12.26 -4.33 -47.41
N TYR A 94 12.87 -5.35 -48.03
CA TYR A 94 13.87 -5.12 -49.09
C TYR A 94 13.27 -4.68 -50.43
N SER A 95 12.08 -5.16 -50.77
CA SER A 95 11.47 -4.98 -52.11
C SER A 95 10.54 -3.77 -52.20
N HIS A 96 10.05 -3.29 -51.05
CA HIS A 96 9.02 -2.26 -50.98
C HIS A 96 9.43 -1.14 -50.01
N PRO A 97 9.90 0.01 -50.53
CA PRO A 97 10.35 1.14 -49.71
C PRO A 97 9.29 1.68 -48.75
N ASP A 98 8.02 1.58 -49.11
CA ASP A 98 6.89 1.96 -48.27
C ASP A 98 6.66 0.98 -47.11
N VAL A 99 6.86 -0.33 -47.33
CA VAL A 99 6.84 -1.33 -46.26
C VAL A 99 8.01 -1.11 -45.30
N ALA A 100 9.20 -0.83 -45.83
CA ALA A 100 10.36 -0.50 -45.01
C ALA A 100 10.12 0.76 -44.16
N ALA A 101 9.61 1.84 -44.77
CA ALA A 101 9.33 3.08 -44.07
C ALA A 101 8.26 2.92 -42.97
N PHE A 102 7.28 2.03 -43.19
CA PHE A 102 6.22 1.77 -42.24
C PHE A 102 6.65 0.85 -41.08
N VAL A 103 7.31 -0.27 -41.39
CA VAL A 103 7.72 -1.26 -40.39
C VAL A 103 8.92 -0.76 -39.58
N LEU A 104 9.82 0.01 -40.22
CA LEU A 104 11.09 0.48 -39.66
C LEU A 104 11.25 2.01 -39.78
N PRO A 105 10.37 2.82 -39.14
CA PRO A 105 10.41 4.27 -39.29
C PRO A 105 11.71 4.84 -38.71
N GLY A 106 12.50 5.53 -39.54
CA GLY A 106 13.74 6.21 -39.15
C GLY A 106 15.04 5.54 -39.63
N LEU A 107 14.97 4.32 -40.18
CA LEU A 107 16.12 3.67 -40.82
C LEU A 107 16.33 4.21 -42.24
N CYS A 108 17.57 4.58 -42.57
CA CYS A 108 17.90 5.08 -43.90
C CYS A 108 17.95 3.90 -44.88
N LEU A 109 17.08 3.89 -45.90
CA LEU A 109 16.99 2.83 -46.94
C LEU A 109 18.33 2.51 -47.63
N ARG A 110 19.29 3.45 -47.62
CA ARG A 110 20.65 3.24 -48.15
C ARG A 110 21.53 2.31 -47.29
N GLU A 111 21.28 2.23 -45.99
CA GLU A 111 21.99 1.32 -45.07
C GLU A 111 21.35 -0.09 -45.05
N CYS A 112 20.04 -0.17 -45.32
CA CYS A 112 19.30 -1.43 -45.29
C CYS A 112 19.74 -2.42 -46.38
N LEU A 113 20.16 -1.95 -47.57
CA LEU A 113 20.35 -2.82 -48.74
C LEU A 113 21.50 -3.85 -48.61
N TYR A 114 22.42 -3.70 -47.65
CA TYR A 114 23.60 -4.59 -47.53
C TYR A 114 24.10 -4.84 -46.09
N GLY A 115 23.32 -4.56 -45.04
CA GLY A 115 23.79 -4.65 -43.65
C GLY A 115 23.14 -5.78 -42.83
N GLU A 116 23.93 -6.59 -42.13
CA GLU A 116 23.45 -7.56 -41.11
C GLU A 116 22.50 -6.90 -40.09
N ARG A 117 22.76 -5.63 -39.77
CA ARG A 117 21.95 -4.81 -38.87
C ARG A 117 20.49 -4.65 -39.30
N ALA A 118 20.18 -4.66 -40.60
CA ALA A 118 18.80 -4.59 -41.07
C ALA A 118 18.05 -5.90 -40.85
N PHE A 119 18.76 -7.03 -40.93
CA PHE A 119 18.20 -8.35 -40.64
C PHE A 119 17.85 -8.48 -39.16
N ASP A 120 18.77 -8.10 -38.27
CA ASP A 120 18.57 -8.15 -36.82
C ASP A 120 17.36 -7.32 -36.38
N VAL A 121 17.20 -6.11 -36.91
CA VAL A 121 16.08 -5.23 -36.55
C VAL A 121 14.74 -5.78 -37.07
N VAL A 122 14.70 -6.39 -38.25
CA VAL A 122 13.49 -7.03 -38.78
C VAL A 122 13.15 -8.29 -37.97
N ASP A 123 14.15 -9.07 -37.55
CA ASP A 123 14.00 -10.26 -36.71
C ASP A 123 13.43 -9.90 -35.33
N GLU A 124 14.02 -8.91 -34.66
CA GLU A 124 13.53 -8.41 -33.38
C GLU A 124 12.08 -7.91 -33.47
N MET A 125 11.74 -7.17 -34.53
CA MET A 125 10.37 -6.70 -34.78
C MET A 125 9.42 -7.87 -35.02
N PHE A 126 9.85 -8.86 -35.81
CA PHE A 126 9.05 -10.03 -36.11
C PHE A 126 8.72 -10.79 -34.83
N GLU A 127 9.72 -11.07 -34.00
CA GLU A 127 9.54 -11.75 -32.71
C GLU A 127 8.65 -10.96 -31.75
N ALA A 128 8.80 -9.64 -31.70
CA ALA A 128 7.96 -8.77 -30.87
C ALA A 128 6.47 -8.84 -31.26
N ILE A 129 6.15 -8.99 -32.54
CA ILE A 129 4.76 -9.10 -33.02
C ILE A 129 4.25 -10.55 -32.93
N ALA A 130 5.09 -11.52 -33.25
CA ALA A 130 4.73 -12.93 -33.31
C ALA A 130 4.54 -13.55 -31.93
N GLY A 131 5.33 -13.10 -30.95
CA GLY A 131 5.34 -13.63 -29.59
C GLY A 131 5.71 -15.12 -29.55
N GLY A 132 6.81 -15.49 -30.21
CA GLY A 132 7.32 -16.86 -30.31
C GLY A 132 6.57 -17.78 -31.28
N ARG A 133 5.75 -17.22 -32.18
CA ARG A 133 5.06 -17.97 -33.24
C ARG A 133 5.84 -17.86 -34.55
N GLN A 134 5.77 -18.89 -35.40
CA GLN A 134 6.46 -18.89 -36.71
C GLN A 134 5.83 -17.93 -37.74
N ARG A 135 4.61 -17.43 -37.49
CA ARG A 135 3.86 -16.55 -38.40
C ARG A 135 3.05 -15.50 -37.63
N ILE A 136 2.97 -14.30 -38.19
CA ILE A 136 2.21 -13.17 -37.67
C ILE A 136 0.84 -13.12 -38.34
N MET A 137 -0.24 -13.24 -37.56
CA MET A 137 -1.60 -12.99 -38.09
C MET A 137 -1.80 -11.50 -38.34
N TYR A 138 -2.57 -11.13 -39.37
CA TYR A 138 -2.85 -9.71 -39.68
C TYR A 138 -3.39 -8.94 -38.48
N ARG A 139 -4.29 -9.55 -37.68
CA ARG A 139 -4.81 -8.95 -36.44
C ARG A 139 -3.72 -8.60 -35.43
N SER A 140 -2.66 -9.41 -35.36
CA SER A 140 -1.53 -9.19 -34.45
C SER A 140 -0.65 -8.06 -34.96
N PHE A 141 -0.42 -8.02 -36.28
CA PHE A 141 0.31 -6.94 -36.95
C PHE A 141 -0.39 -5.59 -36.75
N VAL A 142 -1.66 -5.49 -37.15
CA VAL A 142 -2.50 -4.29 -37.00
C VAL A 142 -2.58 -3.88 -35.52
N GLY A 143 -2.82 -4.83 -34.62
CA GLY A 143 -2.89 -4.57 -33.19
C GLY A 143 -1.58 -4.04 -32.58
N HIS A 144 -0.43 -4.48 -33.08
CA HIS A 144 0.88 -3.96 -32.66
C HIS A 144 1.05 -2.50 -33.07
N PHE A 145 0.83 -2.17 -34.35
CA PHE A 145 1.02 -0.82 -34.84
C PHE A 145 -0.04 0.16 -34.33
N ARG A 146 -1.27 -0.28 -34.04
CA ARG A 146 -2.26 0.56 -33.34
C ARG A 146 -1.83 0.94 -31.93
N ARG A 147 -1.29 -0.03 -31.17
CA ARG A 147 -0.75 0.26 -29.83
C ARG A 147 0.39 1.27 -29.94
N ARG A 148 1.32 1.05 -30.86
CA ARG A 148 2.44 1.96 -31.12
C ARG A 148 1.99 3.36 -31.57
N ALA A 149 0.94 3.47 -32.37
CA ALA A 149 0.35 4.74 -32.80
C ALA A 149 -0.38 5.46 -31.65
N ALA A 150 -1.19 4.73 -30.86
CA ALA A 150 -1.86 5.27 -29.67
C ALA A 150 -0.85 5.72 -28.59
N GLU A 151 0.26 5.01 -28.45
CA GLU A 151 1.39 5.37 -27.61
C GLU A 151 2.10 6.63 -28.15
N ALA A 152 2.24 6.79 -29.47
CA ALA A 152 2.85 7.99 -30.05
C ALA A 152 1.99 9.26 -29.88
N SER A 153 0.66 9.14 -29.82
CA SER A 153 -0.30 10.24 -29.69
C SER A 153 -0.49 10.75 -28.25
N ASN A 154 -0.08 9.98 -27.24
CA ASN A 154 -0.25 10.31 -25.80
C ASN A 154 1.05 10.72 -25.08
N VAL A 155 2.11 11.03 -25.83
CA VAL A 155 3.43 11.32 -25.26
C VAL A 155 3.63 12.84 -25.08
N SER A 156 4.05 13.24 -23.87
CA SER A 156 4.55 14.60 -23.63
C SER A 156 5.78 14.85 -24.52
N PRO A 157 5.76 15.85 -25.43
CA PRO A 157 6.90 16.17 -26.30
C PRO A 157 8.21 16.43 -25.53
N ALA A 158 8.11 16.79 -24.25
CA ALA A 158 9.25 17.03 -23.37
C ALA A 158 10.04 15.75 -23.05
N PHE A 159 9.38 14.61 -22.79
CA PHE A 159 10.06 13.35 -22.46
C PHE A 159 10.78 12.74 -23.65
N ARG A 160 10.16 12.81 -24.83
CA ARG A 160 10.81 12.37 -26.06
C ARG A 160 12.03 13.24 -26.40
N LYS A 161 12.01 14.52 -26.07
CA LYS A 161 13.19 15.40 -26.19
C LYS A 161 14.30 14.99 -25.21
N LEU A 162 13.95 14.64 -23.97
CA LEU A 162 14.92 14.17 -22.96
C LEU A 162 15.53 12.83 -23.34
N TYR A 163 14.72 11.89 -23.82
CA TYR A 163 15.19 10.60 -24.29
C TYR A 163 16.22 10.73 -25.42
N ARG A 164 15.97 11.61 -26.39
CA ARG A 164 16.93 11.91 -27.47
C ARG A 164 18.24 12.53 -26.99
N LEU A 165 18.28 13.14 -25.80
CA LEU A 165 19.55 13.62 -25.22
C LEU A 165 20.37 12.47 -24.64
N MET A 166 19.73 11.34 -24.35
CA MET A 166 20.40 10.14 -23.82
C MET A 166 20.74 9.16 -24.93
N ASP A 167 19.87 9.02 -25.94
CA ASP A 167 20.09 8.22 -27.16
C ASP A 167 20.98 9.01 -28.14
N ALA A 168 22.26 9.12 -27.79
CA ALA A 168 23.21 9.99 -28.48
C ALA A 168 23.51 9.54 -29.92
N ASP A 169 23.42 8.23 -30.19
CA ASP A 169 23.62 7.67 -31.53
C ASP A 169 22.30 7.56 -32.34
N GLY A 170 21.15 7.82 -31.71
CA GLY A 170 19.83 7.87 -32.34
C GLY A 170 19.32 6.50 -32.78
N ASN A 171 19.84 5.41 -32.23
CA ASN A 171 19.45 4.05 -32.62
C ASN A 171 18.11 3.60 -32.01
N GLY A 172 17.51 4.43 -31.14
CA GLY A 172 16.24 4.14 -30.47
C GLY A 172 16.39 3.47 -29.10
N THR A 173 17.60 3.15 -28.64
CA THR A 173 17.90 2.50 -27.36
C THR A 173 19.08 3.18 -26.65
N VAL A 174 19.05 3.25 -25.33
CA VAL A 174 20.10 3.88 -24.52
C VAL A 174 20.94 2.82 -23.79
N SER A 175 22.24 2.82 -24.02
CA SER A 175 23.20 2.01 -23.24
C SER A 175 23.58 2.66 -21.92
N LYS A 176 24.18 1.87 -21.00
CA LYS A 176 24.65 2.35 -19.70
C LYS A 176 25.68 3.48 -19.84
N LEU A 177 26.55 3.42 -20.86
CA LEU A 177 27.54 4.47 -21.12
C LEU A 177 26.88 5.75 -21.63
N GLU A 178 25.98 5.64 -22.61
CA GLU A 178 25.23 6.79 -23.15
C GLU A 178 24.40 7.48 -22.05
N PHE A 179 23.78 6.70 -21.18
CA PHE A 179 23.02 7.22 -20.04
C PHE A 179 23.92 7.99 -19.06
N TYR A 180 25.08 7.43 -18.70
CA TYR A 180 26.07 8.08 -17.84
C TYR A 180 26.63 9.37 -18.46
N GLU A 181 27.01 9.33 -19.73
CA GLU A 181 27.50 10.50 -20.44
C GLU A 181 26.42 11.58 -20.56
N ALA A 182 25.17 11.21 -20.78
CA ALA A 182 24.06 12.15 -20.86
C ALA A 182 23.81 12.83 -19.50
N VAL A 183 23.91 12.10 -18.39
CA VAL A 183 23.86 12.66 -17.03
C VAL A 183 25.02 13.64 -16.79
N GLN A 184 26.23 13.32 -17.24
CA GLN A 184 27.38 14.23 -17.10
C GLN A 184 27.24 15.50 -17.96
N ARG A 185 26.83 15.36 -19.22
CA ARG A 185 26.80 16.45 -20.21
C ARG A 185 25.58 17.34 -20.08
N HIS A 186 24.43 16.79 -19.67
CA HIS A 186 23.16 17.50 -19.69
C HIS A 186 22.59 17.64 -18.28
N ARG A 187 22.67 18.85 -17.71
CA ARG A 187 22.09 19.18 -16.39
C ARG A 187 20.62 18.81 -16.24
N ILE A 188 19.84 18.86 -17.32
CA ILE A 188 18.42 18.50 -17.29
C ILE A 188 18.24 16.99 -17.14
N VAL A 189 19.08 16.19 -17.81
CA VAL A 189 19.12 14.72 -17.64
C VAL A 189 19.60 14.37 -16.24
N ALA A 190 20.66 15.01 -15.75
CA ALA A 190 21.15 14.81 -14.38
C ALA A 190 20.07 15.09 -13.33
N ARG A 191 19.33 16.19 -13.48
CA ARG A 191 18.24 16.55 -12.57
C ARG A 191 17.07 15.56 -12.65
N LEU A 192 16.76 15.05 -13.83
CA LEU A 192 15.70 14.05 -14.01
C LEU A 192 16.09 12.71 -13.37
N VAL A 193 17.30 12.23 -13.65
CA VAL A 193 17.79 10.91 -13.25
C VAL A 193 18.13 10.86 -11.75
N LEU A 194 18.81 11.88 -11.24
CA LEU A 194 19.30 11.90 -9.86
C LEU A 194 18.39 12.68 -8.91
N GLY A 195 17.45 13.49 -9.43
CA GLY A 195 16.57 14.31 -8.60
C GLY A 195 17.33 15.19 -7.62
N ASN A 196 16.94 15.12 -6.34
CA ASN A 196 17.60 15.83 -5.23
C ASN A 196 18.93 15.19 -4.79
N ARG A 197 19.31 14.03 -5.34
CA ARG A 197 20.59 13.37 -5.03
C ARG A 197 21.77 14.01 -5.75
N HIS A 198 21.51 14.88 -6.72
CA HIS A 198 22.57 15.60 -7.44
C HIS A 198 23.28 16.60 -6.51
N ARG A 199 24.42 16.20 -5.95
CA ARG A 199 25.32 17.07 -5.17
C ARG A 199 26.32 17.73 -6.12
N ALA A 200 26.56 19.03 -5.95
CA ALA A 200 27.46 19.80 -6.81
C ALA A 200 28.93 19.29 -6.81
N ASN A 201 29.31 18.49 -5.81
CA ASN A 201 30.68 18.00 -5.58
C ASN A 201 30.74 16.47 -5.44
N MET A 202 29.89 15.73 -6.17
CA MET A 202 29.98 14.26 -6.21
C MET A 202 31.22 13.85 -7.01
N ASP A 203 31.98 12.87 -6.54
CA ASP A 203 33.08 12.32 -7.33
C ASP A 203 32.55 11.43 -8.47
N ALA A 204 33.44 11.05 -9.38
CA ALA A 204 33.05 10.32 -10.60
C ALA A 204 32.59 8.89 -10.33
N GLU A 205 33.06 8.28 -9.22
CA GLU A 205 32.76 6.91 -8.82
C GLU A 205 31.38 6.84 -8.17
N ASP A 206 31.10 7.73 -7.22
CA ASP A 206 29.77 7.90 -6.60
C ASP A 206 28.71 8.23 -7.65
N LEU A 207 29.02 9.11 -8.61
CA LEU A 207 28.11 9.44 -9.70
C LEU A 207 27.82 8.22 -10.58
N PHE A 208 28.84 7.40 -10.83
CA PHE A 208 28.68 6.20 -11.67
C PHE A 208 27.78 5.18 -10.99
N ASP A 209 27.97 4.92 -9.70
CA ASP A 209 27.15 3.96 -8.96
C ASP A 209 25.67 4.40 -8.86
N GLU A 210 25.40 5.67 -8.56
CA GLU A 210 24.02 6.20 -8.53
C GLU A 210 23.35 6.13 -9.91
N VAL A 211 24.08 6.50 -10.98
CA VAL A 211 23.54 6.40 -12.35
C VAL A 211 23.31 4.94 -12.74
N ARG A 212 24.19 4.03 -12.31
CA ARG A 212 24.07 2.59 -12.58
C ARG A 212 22.82 2.01 -11.95
N GLU A 213 22.53 2.35 -10.69
CA GLU A 213 21.31 1.90 -10.01
C GLU A 213 20.05 2.35 -10.77
N VAL A 214 19.98 3.63 -11.16
CA VAL A 214 18.83 4.15 -11.91
C VAL A 214 18.73 3.50 -13.29
N PHE A 215 19.85 3.26 -13.97
CA PHE A 215 19.87 2.54 -15.23
C PHE A 215 19.29 1.13 -15.08
N ASP A 216 19.74 0.37 -14.07
CA ASP A 216 19.33 -1.01 -13.86
C ASP A 216 17.82 -1.09 -13.50
N ASP A 217 17.32 -0.08 -12.78
CA ASP A 217 15.90 0.10 -12.49
C ASP A 217 15.06 0.37 -13.76
N ILE A 218 15.53 1.24 -14.67
CA ILE A 218 14.84 1.52 -15.95
C ILE A 218 14.89 0.29 -16.87
N ALA A 219 16.09 -0.29 -17.01
CA ALA A 219 16.34 -1.36 -17.95
C ALA A 219 15.75 -2.71 -17.51
N GLY A 220 15.40 -2.87 -16.23
CA GLY A 220 14.87 -4.12 -15.70
C GLY A 220 15.80 -5.31 -15.93
N GLY A 221 17.11 -5.08 -15.88
CA GLY A 221 18.16 -6.09 -16.14
C GLY A 221 18.59 -6.23 -17.61
N LYS A 222 18.02 -5.44 -18.55
CA LYS A 222 18.51 -5.38 -19.95
C LYS A 222 19.84 -4.64 -20.04
N LYS A 223 20.59 -4.88 -21.13
CA LYS A 223 21.85 -4.15 -21.43
C LYS A 223 21.63 -2.73 -21.96
N ARG A 224 20.46 -2.48 -22.56
CA ARG A 224 19.98 -1.19 -23.08
C ARG A 224 18.49 -1.10 -22.79
N PHE A 225 17.96 0.11 -22.68
CA PHE A 225 16.53 0.35 -22.53
C PHE A 225 16.01 1.17 -23.71
N ASP A 226 14.75 0.96 -24.10
CA ASP A 226 14.11 1.74 -25.16
C ASP A 226 13.25 2.89 -24.59
N TYR A 227 12.57 3.65 -25.46
CA TYR A 227 11.69 4.74 -25.01
C TYR A 227 10.54 4.22 -24.16
N ALA A 228 10.02 3.02 -24.42
CA ALA A 228 8.91 2.46 -23.66
C ALA A 228 9.33 2.10 -22.24
N ASP A 229 10.53 1.54 -22.05
CA ASP A 229 11.14 1.29 -20.74
C ASP A 229 11.35 2.62 -19.98
N PHE A 230 11.94 3.62 -20.64
CA PHE A 230 12.16 4.95 -20.07
C PHE A 230 10.84 5.63 -19.67
N ASP A 231 9.86 5.60 -20.56
CA ASP A 231 8.57 6.21 -20.33
C ASP A 231 7.79 5.45 -19.25
N ALA A 232 7.84 4.12 -19.21
CA ALA A 232 7.25 3.33 -18.12
C ALA A 232 7.87 3.66 -16.75
N PHE A 233 9.16 3.97 -16.69
CA PHE A 233 9.84 4.36 -15.46
C PHE A 233 9.52 5.80 -15.03
N PHE A 234 9.56 6.77 -15.95
CA PHE A 234 9.39 8.19 -15.63
C PHE A 234 7.94 8.70 -15.73
N ARG A 235 7.05 8.02 -16.46
CA ARG A 235 5.64 8.39 -16.56
C ARG A 235 4.95 8.32 -15.19
N PRO A 236 5.13 7.30 -14.34
CA PRO A 236 4.60 7.34 -12.97
C PRO A 236 5.19 8.48 -12.15
N LEU A 237 6.48 8.80 -12.31
CA LEU A 237 7.17 9.90 -11.61
C LEU A 237 6.71 11.30 -12.03
N HIS A 238 5.97 11.43 -13.15
CA HIS A 238 5.51 12.71 -13.70
C HIS A 238 3.99 12.81 -13.86
N ALA A 239 3.29 11.69 -14.06
CA ALA A 239 1.85 11.56 -13.93
C ALA A 239 1.44 11.54 -12.45
N ALA A 240 2.33 11.07 -11.57
CA ALA A 240 2.50 11.72 -10.30
C ALA A 240 3.07 13.11 -10.59
N ASP A 241 2.17 14.09 -10.67
CA ASP A 241 2.34 15.30 -9.86
C ASP A 241 3.09 14.82 -8.61
N PRO A 242 4.35 15.27 -8.39
CA PRO A 242 5.23 14.58 -7.46
C PRO A 242 4.43 14.27 -6.20
N CYS A 243 4.64 13.12 -5.56
CA CYS A 243 4.07 12.83 -4.23
C CYS A 243 4.48 13.91 -3.16
N VAL A 244 4.91 15.11 -3.55
CA VAL A 244 4.51 16.41 -2.96
C VAL A 244 3.01 16.39 -2.74
N GLY A 245 2.62 16.14 -1.49
CA GLY A 245 1.23 16.07 -1.07
C GLY A 245 0.38 17.11 -1.79
N ARG A 246 -0.47 16.65 -2.72
CA ARG A 246 -1.56 17.47 -3.22
C ARG A 246 -2.25 18.01 -1.98
N ALA A 247 -2.27 19.34 -1.87
CA ALA A 247 -2.75 20.02 -0.70
C ALA A 247 -4.08 19.38 -0.30
N LEU A 248 -4.11 18.81 0.91
CA LEU A 248 -5.36 18.34 1.48
C LEU A 248 -6.37 19.44 1.31
N MET A 249 -7.58 19.07 0.85
CA MET A 249 -8.65 20.04 0.75
C MET A 249 -8.78 20.70 2.12
N ASP A 250 -8.60 22.01 2.18
CA ASP A 250 -8.72 22.73 3.44
C ASP A 250 -10.11 22.44 4.01
N ARG A 251 -10.18 21.97 5.26
CA ARG A 251 -11.43 21.60 5.91
C ARG A 251 -12.41 22.77 5.89
N SER A 252 -11.90 24.00 6.00
CA SER A 252 -12.68 25.23 5.87
C SER A 252 -13.37 25.41 4.52
N SER A 253 -12.92 24.74 3.47
CA SER A 253 -13.55 24.75 2.14
C SER A 253 -14.41 23.50 1.88
N ALA A 254 -14.29 22.47 2.71
CA ALA A 254 -14.96 21.20 2.54
C ALA A 254 -16.41 21.25 3.05
N ARG A 255 -17.37 20.77 2.24
CA ARG A 255 -18.80 20.81 2.51
C ARG A 255 -19.30 19.39 2.79
N VAL A 256 -19.78 19.16 4.01
CA VAL A 256 -20.24 17.87 4.52
C VAL A 256 -21.76 17.90 4.64
N PHE A 257 -22.44 17.07 3.87
CA PHE A 257 -23.89 16.92 3.94
C PHE A 257 -24.24 15.70 4.80
N ILE A 258 -24.85 15.93 5.96
CA ILE A 258 -25.17 14.88 6.91
C ILE A 258 -26.65 14.52 6.82
N ILE A 259 -26.93 13.24 6.57
CA ILE A 259 -28.29 12.70 6.60
C ILE A 259 -28.59 12.21 8.03
N GLY A 260 -29.46 12.94 8.71
CA GLY A 260 -29.54 13.02 10.17
C GLY A 260 -30.19 11.90 10.97
N PRO A 261 -31.08 11.03 10.45
CA PRO A 261 -31.60 9.92 11.27
C PRO A 261 -30.44 9.04 11.76
N GLY A 262 -30.09 9.07 13.05
CA GLY A 262 -28.95 8.31 13.58
C GLY A 262 -27.59 9.02 13.61
N PHE A 263 -27.45 10.22 13.03
CA PHE A 263 -26.19 10.98 13.02
C PHE A 263 -26.35 12.32 13.74
N GLY A 264 -25.50 12.60 14.74
CA GLY A 264 -25.40 13.95 15.32
C GLY A 264 -26.68 14.47 16.00
N ARG A 265 -26.62 15.73 16.49
CA ARG A 265 -27.62 16.61 17.18
C ARG A 265 -28.65 16.01 18.15
N GLN A 266 -29.30 14.89 17.86
CA GLN A 266 -30.29 14.24 18.73
C GLN A 266 -29.74 13.01 19.46
N LEU A 267 -28.96 12.15 18.79
CA LEU A 267 -28.47 10.89 19.37
C LEU A 267 -27.03 10.96 19.87
N ASN A 268 -26.13 11.55 19.09
CA ASN A 268 -24.73 11.73 19.46
C ASN A 268 -24.20 13.10 19.01
N PRO A 269 -24.55 14.19 19.73
CA PRO A 269 -24.19 15.55 19.32
C PRO A 269 -22.67 15.74 19.20
N ARG A 270 -21.88 14.97 19.94
CA ARG A 270 -20.41 15.04 19.90
C ARG A 270 -19.84 14.71 18.52
N GLN A 271 -20.43 13.77 17.77
CA GLN A 271 -19.97 13.44 16.43
C GLN A 271 -20.14 14.61 15.45
N GLY A 272 -21.24 15.36 15.56
CA GLY A 272 -21.43 16.58 14.76
C GLY A 272 -20.47 17.70 15.19
N GLN A 273 -20.32 17.89 16.50
CA GLN A 273 -19.46 18.91 17.06
C GLN A 273 -17.99 18.75 16.62
N VAL A 274 -17.44 17.53 16.64
CA VAL A 274 -16.03 17.33 16.21
C VAL A 274 -15.82 17.62 14.72
N ILE A 275 -16.84 17.48 13.87
CA ILE A 275 -16.76 17.85 12.45
C ILE A 275 -16.81 19.37 12.29
N GLU A 276 -17.74 20.03 12.98
CA GLU A 276 -17.87 21.49 12.94
C GLU A 276 -16.62 22.19 13.53
N GLU A 277 -16.10 21.71 14.67
CA GLU A 277 -14.87 22.21 15.31
C GLU A 277 -13.61 21.96 14.47
N ALA A 278 -13.59 20.90 13.66
CA ALA A 278 -12.52 20.64 12.71
C ALA A 278 -12.52 21.61 11.51
N GLY A 279 -13.54 22.48 11.39
CA GLY A 279 -13.63 23.55 10.40
C GLY A 279 -14.46 23.23 9.17
N PHE A 280 -15.13 22.07 9.10
CA PHE A 280 -15.97 21.73 7.94
C PHE A 280 -17.23 22.60 7.86
N HIS A 281 -17.66 22.92 6.65
CA HIS A 281 -18.99 23.46 6.42
C HIS A 281 -20.02 22.33 6.43
N VAL A 282 -20.87 22.28 7.45
CA VAL A 282 -21.83 21.19 7.65
C VAL A 282 -23.26 21.62 7.31
N HIS A 283 -23.94 20.84 6.46
CA HIS A 283 -25.39 20.93 6.26
C HIS A 283 -26.08 19.70 6.83
N TRP A 284 -27.13 19.92 7.62
CA TRP A 284 -27.86 18.87 8.31
C TRP A 284 -29.22 18.64 7.63
N CYS A 285 -29.38 17.50 6.95
CA CYS A 285 -30.64 17.08 6.35
C CYS A 285 -31.34 16.09 7.28
N TRP A 286 -32.31 16.58 8.05
CA TRP A 286 -33.05 15.78 9.05
C TRP A 286 -34.53 16.13 9.14
N GLU A 287 -34.90 17.36 8.79
CA GLU A 287 -36.27 17.84 8.89
C GLU A 287 -37.18 17.07 7.91
N GLY A 288 -38.24 16.45 8.46
CA GLY A 288 -39.20 15.66 7.69
C GLY A 288 -38.77 14.24 7.32
N LEU A 289 -37.55 13.80 7.67
CA LEU A 289 -37.10 12.44 7.41
C LEU A 289 -37.63 11.45 8.48
N PRO A 290 -38.41 10.41 8.11
CA PRO A 290 -38.94 9.47 9.09
C PRO A 290 -37.88 8.46 9.53
N ASN A 291 -38.17 7.73 10.60
CA ASN A 291 -37.34 6.61 11.06
C ASN A 291 -37.40 5.44 10.06
N PRO A 292 -36.28 5.02 9.46
CA PRO A 292 -36.26 3.96 8.44
C PRO A 292 -36.51 2.55 8.97
N GLU A 293 -36.57 2.38 10.29
CA GLU A 293 -36.82 1.09 10.94
C GLU A 293 -38.32 0.77 11.08
N THR A 294 -39.21 1.67 10.64
CA THR A 294 -40.65 1.36 10.62
C THR A 294 -40.95 0.27 9.58
N PRO A 295 -41.82 -0.72 9.86
CA PRO A 295 -42.06 -1.87 8.96
C PRO A 295 -42.49 -1.53 7.53
N THR A 296 -43.06 -0.34 7.33
CA THR A 296 -43.57 0.16 6.04
C THR A 296 -42.70 1.28 5.47
N PHE A 297 -41.47 1.44 5.96
CA PHE A 297 -40.60 2.52 5.51
C PHE A 297 -40.32 2.45 4.00
N ASP A 298 -40.61 3.55 3.32
CA ASP A 298 -40.23 3.79 1.94
C ASP A 298 -39.48 5.12 1.87
N ALA A 299 -38.23 5.08 1.41
CA ALA A 299 -37.40 6.27 1.26
C ALA A 299 -37.84 7.15 0.08
N ARG A 300 -38.54 6.60 -0.92
CA ARG A 300 -38.86 7.28 -2.20
C ARG A 300 -39.50 8.66 -2.06
N PRO A 301 -40.50 8.87 -1.17
CA PRO A 301 -41.14 10.18 -1.02
C PRO A 301 -40.18 11.30 -0.56
N TYR A 302 -39.09 10.94 0.11
CA TYR A 302 -38.14 11.88 0.70
C TYR A 302 -36.91 12.12 -0.18
N LEU A 303 -36.70 11.30 -1.23
CA LEU A 303 -35.50 11.38 -2.07
C LEU A 303 -35.41 12.68 -2.86
N GLU A 304 -36.53 13.22 -3.34
CA GLU A 304 -36.52 14.49 -4.08
C GLU A 304 -36.17 15.67 -3.18
N GLN A 305 -36.62 15.66 -1.91
CA GLN A 305 -36.21 16.66 -0.92
C GLN A 305 -34.70 16.58 -0.67
N ILE A 306 -34.19 15.39 -0.35
CA ILE A 306 -32.75 15.20 -0.06
C ILE A 306 -31.91 15.60 -1.29
N ARG A 307 -32.34 15.20 -2.49
CA ARG A 307 -31.69 15.56 -3.75
C ARG A 307 -31.68 17.08 -3.95
N PHE A 308 -32.80 17.76 -3.71
CA PHE A 308 -32.89 19.21 -3.82
C PHE A 308 -31.91 19.88 -2.87
N GLU A 309 -31.86 19.46 -1.60
CA GLU A 309 -30.90 20.01 -0.63
C GLU A 309 -29.44 19.73 -1.03
N ILE A 310 -29.12 18.54 -1.54
CA ILE A 310 -27.79 18.21 -2.09
C ILE A 310 -27.44 19.14 -3.25
N GLN A 311 -28.38 19.43 -4.16
CA GLN A 311 -28.14 20.32 -5.29
C GLN A 311 -27.93 21.78 -4.87
N GLN A 312 -28.66 22.25 -3.85
CA GLN A 312 -28.50 23.59 -3.30
C GLN A 312 -27.17 23.74 -2.54
N PHE A 313 -26.83 22.77 -1.70
CA PHE A 313 -25.64 22.83 -0.86
C PHE A 313 -24.35 22.43 -1.59
N GLN A 314 -24.46 21.64 -2.66
CA GLN A 314 -23.36 21.11 -3.46
C GLN A 314 -22.27 20.45 -2.60
N PRO A 315 -22.56 19.43 -1.77
CA PRO A 315 -21.56 18.87 -0.88
C PRO A 315 -20.40 18.20 -1.60
N HIS A 316 -19.24 18.20 -0.94
CA HIS A 316 -18.08 17.42 -1.34
C HIS A 316 -18.18 15.97 -0.84
N VAL A 317 -18.85 15.75 0.30
CA VAL A 317 -19.07 14.42 0.88
C VAL A 317 -20.45 14.33 1.52
N VAL A 318 -21.10 13.18 1.34
CA VAL A 318 -22.31 12.81 2.09
C VAL A 318 -21.92 11.90 3.24
N ALA A 319 -22.35 12.23 4.45
CA ALA A 319 -22.15 11.40 5.64
C ALA A 319 -23.49 10.93 6.19
N ALA A 320 -23.56 9.68 6.65
CA ALA A 320 -24.72 9.14 7.32
C ALA A 320 -24.32 8.10 8.37
N ALA A 321 -25.14 7.95 9.40
CA ALA A 321 -24.89 7.02 10.49
C ALA A 321 -26.16 6.23 10.76
N SER A 322 -25.98 4.95 11.06
CA SER A 322 -27.05 4.07 11.47
C SER A 322 -28.22 4.14 10.46
N LYS A 323 -29.42 4.47 10.94
CA LYS A 323 -30.65 4.73 10.20
C LYS A 323 -30.44 5.54 8.91
N GLY A 324 -29.64 6.60 8.93
CA GLY A 324 -29.37 7.48 7.78
C GLY A 324 -28.80 6.72 6.57
N GLY A 325 -28.12 5.60 6.82
CA GLY A 325 -27.62 4.69 5.77
C GLY A 325 -28.73 4.15 4.86
N ALA A 326 -29.98 4.06 5.34
CA ALA A 326 -31.11 3.64 4.53
C ALA A 326 -31.42 4.61 3.38
N PHE A 327 -31.32 5.92 3.65
CA PHE A 327 -31.49 6.96 2.65
C PHE A 327 -30.32 7.01 1.68
N VAL A 328 -29.08 6.82 2.16
CA VAL A 328 -27.89 6.71 1.29
C VAL A 328 -28.03 5.54 0.33
N ALA A 329 -28.45 4.37 0.81
CA ALA A 329 -28.69 3.20 -0.05
C ALA A 329 -29.73 3.50 -1.14
N ALA A 330 -30.80 4.23 -0.80
CA ALA A 330 -31.82 4.64 -1.75
C ALA A 330 -31.29 5.68 -2.76
N LEU A 331 -30.53 6.69 -2.33
CA LEU A 331 -29.87 7.65 -3.22
C LEU A 331 -28.96 6.96 -4.25
N TRP A 332 -28.18 5.96 -3.81
CA TRP A 332 -27.33 5.17 -4.71
C TRP A 332 -28.15 4.33 -5.70
N LYS A 333 -29.19 3.64 -5.21
CA LYS A 333 -30.09 2.83 -6.04
C LYS A 333 -30.75 3.65 -7.15
N HIS A 334 -31.16 4.87 -6.83
CA HIS A 334 -31.82 5.80 -7.76
C HIS A 334 -30.84 6.73 -8.50
N ARG A 335 -29.52 6.55 -8.32
CA ARG A 335 -28.45 7.36 -8.94
C ARG A 335 -28.55 8.86 -8.66
N LEU A 336 -29.11 9.24 -7.51
CA LEU A 336 -29.28 10.63 -7.09
C LEU A 336 -28.03 11.18 -6.38
N TRP A 337 -27.12 10.29 -5.95
CA TRP A 337 -25.80 10.65 -5.43
C TRP A 337 -24.74 9.68 -5.97
N ARG A 338 -23.61 10.23 -6.41
CA ARG A 338 -22.45 9.48 -6.92
C ARG A 338 -21.11 10.01 -6.38
N GLY A 339 -21.14 10.82 -5.33
CA GLY A 339 -19.94 11.41 -4.74
C GLY A 339 -19.39 10.68 -3.52
N PRO A 340 -18.29 11.19 -2.95
CA PRO A 340 -17.67 10.64 -1.74
C PRO A 340 -18.68 10.42 -0.61
N THR A 341 -18.62 9.27 0.07
CA THR A 341 -19.59 8.91 1.11
C THR A 341 -18.94 8.32 2.35
N LEU A 342 -19.28 8.83 3.53
CA LEU A 342 -18.89 8.23 4.81
C LEU A 342 -20.12 7.62 5.49
N LEU A 343 -20.01 6.35 5.88
CA LEU A 343 -21.05 5.62 6.61
C LEU A 343 -20.53 5.21 7.99
N ILE A 344 -21.32 5.44 9.03
CA ILE A 344 -21.07 4.92 10.38
C ILE A 344 -22.15 3.88 10.69
N ASN A 345 -21.76 2.64 10.98
CA ASN A 345 -22.64 1.48 11.15
C ASN A 345 -23.61 1.31 9.99
N ALA A 346 -23.15 0.63 8.94
CA ALA A 346 -23.96 0.45 7.72
C ALA A 346 -25.33 -0.14 8.06
N HIS A 347 -26.39 0.58 7.67
CA HIS A 347 -27.76 0.07 7.76
C HIS A 347 -27.91 -1.22 6.93
N PRO A 348 -28.72 -2.22 7.37
CA PRO A 348 -28.92 -3.48 6.65
C PRO A 348 -29.41 -3.38 5.19
N SER A 349 -29.95 -2.23 4.78
CA SER A 349 -30.34 -1.97 3.39
C SER A 349 -29.14 -1.65 2.47
N VAL A 350 -27.98 -1.31 3.04
CA VAL A 350 -26.73 -1.08 2.31
C VAL A 350 -26.13 -2.43 1.92
N ARG A 351 -26.63 -3.01 0.82
CA ARG A 351 -26.21 -4.34 0.33
C ARG A 351 -25.04 -4.30 -0.65
N ARG A 352 -24.75 -3.13 -1.21
CA ARG A 352 -23.72 -2.94 -2.24
C ARG A 352 -23.21 -1.51 -2.23
N ILE A 353 -21.91 -1.34 -2.39
CA ILE A 353 -21.26 -0.06 -2.62
C ILE A 353 -21.16 0.17 -4.14
N PRO A 354 -21.54 1.35 -4.66
CA PRO A 354 -21.38 1.66 -6.07
C PRO A 354 -19.91 1.64 -6.50
N LYS A 355 -19.68 1.33 -7.79
CA LYS A 355 -18.34 1.44 -8.39
C LYS A 355 -17.92 2.91 -8.54
N ASP A 356 -16.62 3.10 -8.50
CA ASP A 356 -15.88 4.34 -8.78
C ASP A 356 -16.17 5.49 -7.83
N MET A 357 -16.66 5.15 -6.63
CA MET A 357 -17.00 6.10 -5.58
C MET A 357 -16.10 5.91 -4.36
N PRO A 358 -15.52 6.99 -3.80
CA PRO A 358 -14.87 6.93 -2.50
C PRO A 358 -15.90 6.63 -1.41
N VAL A 359 -15.71 5.53 -0.67
CA VAL A 359 -16.59 5.17 0.45
C VAL A 359 -15.78 4.74 1.66
N VAL A 360 -16.02 5.38 2.80
CA VAL A 360 -15.54 4.94 4.11
C VAL A 360 -16.69 4.32 4.86
N LEU A 361 -16.51 3.10 5.36
CA LEU A 361 -17.43 2.44 6.27
C LEU A 361 -16.77 2.29 7.64
N CYS A 362 -17.35 2.92 8.65
CA CYS A 362 -16.93 2.79 10.05
C CYS A 362 -17.85 1.79 10.74
N HIS A 363 -17.30 0.81 11.46
CA HIS A 363 -18.13 -0.17 12.19
C HIS A 363 -17.43 -0.71 13.44
N GLY A 364 -18.19 -0.84 14.53
CA GLY A 364 -17.72 -1.33 15.81
C GLY A 364 -17.85 -2.85 15.93
N ALA A 365 -16.84 -3.54 16.48
CA ALA A 365 -16.94 -4.99 16.70
C ALA A 365 -18.05 -5.40 17.66
N ASN A 366 -18.51 -4.48 18.51
CA ASN A 366 -19.52 -4.70 19.52
C ASN A 366 -20.80 -3.91 19.23
N ASP A 367 -21.05 -3.54 17.97
CA ASP A 367 -22.31 -2.89 17.57
C ASP A 367 -23.50 -3.80 17.90
N GLU A 368 -24.29 -3.36 18.87
CA GLU A 368 -25.45 -4.04 19.42
C GLU A 368 -26.75 -3.77 18.64
N VAL A 369 -26.76 -2.79 17.75
CA VAL A 369 -27.95 -2.40 16.96
C VAL A 369 -27.90 -3.04 15.58
N TYR A 370 -26.78 -2.88 14.86
CA TYR A 370 -26.55 -3.49 13.56
C TYR A 370 -25.39 -4.48 13.63
N SER A 371 -25.56 -5.48 14.50
CA SER A 371 -24.61 -6.56 14.72
C SER A 371 -24.27 -7.29 13.41
N THR A 372 -23.11 -6.95 12.85
CA THR A 372 -22.63 -7.47 11.57
C THR A 372 -21.22 -8.02 11.75
N PRO A 373 -20.97 -9.31 11.49
CA PRO A 373 -19.63 -9.88 11.65
C PRO A 373 -18.65 -9.27 10.64
N ARG A 374 -17.39 -9.15 11.05
CA ARG A 374 -16.32 -8.50 10.27
C ARG A 374 -16.20 -9.00 8.83
N TRP A 375 -16.42 -10.30 8.58
CA TRP A 375 -16.33 -10.87 7.24
C TRP A 375 -17.43 -10.38 6.29
N GLN A 376 -18.65 -10.13 6.79
CA GLN A 376 -19.73 -9.56 5.98
C GLN A 376 -19.46 -8.09 5.63
N LEU A 377 -18.89 -7.33 6.57
CA LEU A 377 -18.47 -5.95 6.30
C LEU A 377 -17.37 -5.90 5.22
N ARG A 378 -16.42 -6.84 5.25
CA ARG A 378 -15.39 -6.99 4.20
C ARG A 378 -16.03 -7.36 2.85
N GLU A 379 -17.02 -8.24 2.85
CA GLU A 379 -17.75 -8.60 1.63
C GLU A 379 -18.46 -7.37 1.04
N LEU A 380 -19.18 -6.60 1.86
CA LEU A 380 -19.80 -5.35 1.45
C LEU A 380 -18.77 -4.38 0.83
N ILE A 381 -17.64 -4.17 1.50
CA ILE A 381 -16.57 -3.28 1.01
C ILE A 381 -15.97 -3.77 -0.31
N SER A 382 -15.85 -5.09 -0.50
CA SER A 382 -15.37 -5.69 -1.74
C SER A 382 -16.28 -5.46 -2.95
N THR A 383 -17.54 -5.07 -2.72
CA THR A 383 -18.46 -4.73 -3.81
C THR A 383 -18.13 -3.41 -4.50
N GLY A 384 -17.42 -2.50 -3.82
CA GLY A 384 -16.98 -1.21 -4.35
C GLY A 384 -15.73 -1.30 -5.24
N SER A 385 -15.12 -0.16 -5.57
CA SER A 385 -13.88 -0.14 -6.38
C SER A 385 -12.63 -0.25 -5.48
N PRO A 386 -11.59 -1.02 -5.89
CA PRO A 386 -10.31 -1.08 -5.20
C PRO A 386 -9.72 0.32 -4.98
N ASN A 387 -9.04 0.52 -3.85
CA ASN A 387 -8.47 1.81 -3.40
C ASN A 387 -9.47 2.97 -3.24
N ARG A 388 -10.76 2.76 -3.52
CA ARG A 388 -11.82 3.77 -3.30
C ARG A 388 -12.63 3.46 -2.04
N CYS A 389 -12.61 2.22 -1.56
CA CYS A 389 -13.39 1.82 -0.39
C CYS A 389 -12.48 1.48 0.79
N PHE A 390 -12.85 1.90 1.98
CA PHE A 390 -12.10 1.64 3.22
C PHE A 390 -13.04 1.20 4.34
N LEU A 391 -12.66 0.12 5.02
CA LEU A 391 -13.34 -0.36 6.24
C LEU A 391 -12.56 0.10 7.47
N PHE A 392 -13.05 1.14 8.13
CA PHE A 392 -12.59 1.53 9.46
C PHE A 392 -13.28 0.65 10.51
N TYR A 393 -12.62 -0.43 10.93
CA TYR A 393 -13.15 -1.37 11.91
C TYR A 393 -12.43 -1.26 13.26
N THR A 394 -13.17 -1.11 14.35
CA THR A 394 -12.61 -1.15 15.71
C THR A 394 -12.78 -2.54 16.29
N ALA A 395 -11.68 -3.28 16.44
CA ALA A 395 -11.69 -4.67 16.87
C ALA A 395 -11.53 -4.83 18.39
N ASN A 396 -12.03 -5.95 18.91
CA ASN A 396 -11.64 -6.47 20.21
C ASN A 396 -10.23 -7.07 20.12
N SER A 397 -9.36 -6.79 21.08
CA SER A 397 -8.12 -7.56 21.24
C SER A 397 -8.46 -9.00 21.63
N GLY A 398 -7.52 -9.91 21.46
CA GLY A 398 -7.55 -11.21 22.12
C GLY A 398 -7.66 -11.10 23.64
N VAL A 399 -7.90 -12.25 24.28
CA VAL A 399 -8.09 -12.34 25.73
C VAL A 399 -6.73 -12.57 26.41
N LEU A 400 -6.39 -11.71 27.37
CA LEU A 400 -5.22 -11.86 28.23
C LEU A 400 -5.41 -13.06 29.18
N PRO A 401 -4.33 -13.60 29.79
CA PRO A 401 -4.44 -14.65 30.80
C PRO A 401 -5.36 -14.31 31.99
N THR A 402 -5.57 -13.02 32.26
CA THR A 402 -6.49 -12.51 33.28
C THR A 402 -7.98 -12.63 32.90
N GLY A 403 -8.30 -13.08 31.68
CA GLY A 403 -9.65 -13.09 31.13
C GLY A 403 -10.11 -11.74 30.57
N GLN A 404 -9.32 -10.68 30.74
CA GLN A 404 -9.65 -9.33 30.24
C GLN A 404 -9.16 -9.13 28.81
N ARG A 405 -9.82 -8.21 28.09
CA ARG A 405 -9.32 -7.73 26.78
C ARG A 405 -8.56 -6.43 27.00
N SER A 406 -7.38 -6.34 26.40
CA SER A 406 -6.55 -5.12 26.42
C SER A 406 -7.19 -3.95 25.66
N ARG A 407 -7.99 -4.25 24.63
CA ARG A 407 -8.78 -3.27 23.87
C ARG A 407 -10.14 -3.86 23.54
N ARG A 408 -11.19 -3.05 23.66
CA ARG A 408 -12.54 -3.39 23.22
C ARG A 408 -12.88 -2.58 21.98
N GLY A 409 -13.47 -3.24 20.98
CA GLY A 409 -14.04 -2.55 19.83
C GLY A 409 -15.24 -1.70 20.26
N ASP A 410 -15.60 -0.72 19.43
CA ASP A 410 -16.71 0.15 19.74
C ASP A 410 -18.05 -0.59 19.69
N GLN A 411 -19.00 -0.05 20.47
CA GLN A 411 -20.44 -0.28 20.36
C GLN A 411 -21.03 0.59 19.23
N HIS A 412 -22.36 0.59 19.07
CA HIS A 412 -23.04 1.37 18.04
C HIS A 412 -22.66 2.86 18.05
N ASN A 413 -22.40 3.47 19.21
CA ASN A 413 -22.04 4.90 19.26
C ASN A 413 -20.62 5.24 18.76
N MET A 414 -19.79 4.24 18.44
CA MET A 414 -18.49 4.44 17.79
C MET A 414 -17.58 5.49 18.47
N GLN A 415 -17.30 5.29 19.77
CA GLN A 415 -16.55 6.25 20.59
C GLN A 415 -15.14 6.57 20.06
N SER A 416 -14.50 5.62 19.38
CA SER A 416 -13.17 5.81 18.79
C SER A 416 -13.15 6.87 17.68
N LEU A 417 -14.31 7.21 17.09
CA LEU A 417 -14.42 8.30 16.12
C LEU A 417 -14.20 9.69 16.74
N LEU A 418 -14.39 9.82 18.05
CA LEU A 418 -14.26 11.08 18.79
C LEU A 418 -12.85 11.30 19.36
N THR A 419 -11.94 10.36 19.16
CA THR A 419 -10.56 10.42 19.64
C THR A 419 -9.59 10.67 18.49
N HIS A 420 -8.43 11.27 18.77
CA HIS A 420 -7.31 11.40 17.83
C HIS A 420 -7.65 12.07 16.48
N ASP A 421 -8.63 12.98 16.47
CA ASP A 421 -9.13 13.63 15.25
C ASP A 421 -9.65 12.60 14.21
N CYS A 422 -10.15 11.45 14.67
CA CYS A 422 -10.44 10.30 13.81
C CYS A 422 -11.57 10.57 12.80
N LEU A 423 -12.74 11.05 13.24
CA LEU A 423 -13.86 11.31 12.33
C LEU A 423 -13.54 12.39 11.27
N PRO A 424 -12.94 13.55 11.63
CA PRO A 424 -12.42 14.50 10.65
C PRO A 424 -11.44 13.88 9.65
N ARG A 425 -10.45 13.10 10.11
CA ARG A 425 -9.50 12.42 9.23
C ARG A 425 -10.14 11.39 8.31
N LEU A 426 -11.23 10.75 8.74
CA LEU A 426 -11.99 9.83 7.88
C LEU A 426 -12.80 10.58 6.81
N LEU A 427 -13.25 11.81 7.08
CA LEU A 427 -13.82 12.68 6.05
C LEU A 427 -12.74 13.13 5.06
N ASP A 428 -11.58 13.56 5.55
CA ASP A 428 -10.42 13.89 4.70
C ASP A 428 -10.04 12.69 3.82
N ALA A 429 -9.99 11.49 4.40
CA ALA A 429 -9.75 10.24 3.69
C ALA A 429 -10.79 9.99 2.59
N THR A 430 -12.07 10.19 2.91
CA THR A 430 -13.18 10.02 1.95
C THR A 430 -13.04 10.97 0.77
N LEU A 431 -12.56 12.19 1.01
CA LEU A 431 -12.32 13.21 -0.01
C LEU A 431 -10.98 13.05 -0.76
N SER A 432 -10.06 12.24 -0.24
CA SER A 432 -8.71 12.11 -0.78
C SER A 432 -8.67 11.39 -2.14
N HIS A 433 -7.89 11.95 -3.05
CA HIS A 433 -7.64 11.37 -4.37
C HIS A 433 -6.76 10.11 -4.34
N GLU A 434 -5.91 9.97 -3.31
CA GLU A 434 -5.01 8.81 -3.16
C GLU A 434 -5.75 7.54 -2.69
N GLY A 435 -7.02 7.70 -2.31
CA GLY A 435 -7.85 6.64 -1.76
C GLY A 435 -7.98 6.74 -0.24
N PRO A 436 -9.15 6.42 0.34
CA PRO A 436 -9.38 6.66 1.76
C PRO A 436 -8.47 5.86 2.68
N GLU A 437 -8.16 4.61 2.33
CA GLU A 437 -7.31 3.76 3.16
C GLU A 437 -5.87 4.24 3.21
N LEU A 438 -5.27 4.58 2.07
CA LEU A 438 -3.89 5.09 2.01
C LEU A 438 -3.79 6.43 2.75
N HIS A 439 -4.78 7.31 2.58
CA HIS A 439 -4.84 8.57 3.31
C HIS A 439 -4.87 8.37 4.83
N MET A 440 -5.65 7.39 5.30
CA MET A 440 -5.73 7.07 6.72
C MET A 440 -4.39 6.58 7.28
N VAL A 441 -3.68 5.71 6.54
CA VAL A 441 -2.36 5.20 6.93
C VAL A 441 -1.33 6.34 6.96
N ARG A 442 -1.34 7.23 5.96
CA ARG A 442 -0.47 8.41 5.89
C ARG A 442 -0.62 9.30 7.12
N SER A 443 -1.85 9.60 7.51
CA SER A 443 -2.14 10.52 8.62
C SER A 443 -1.83 9.95 10.01
N TRP A 444 -1.37 8.69 10.12
CA TRP A 444 -0.81 8.18 11.38
C TRP A 444 0.47 8.90 11.78
N ARG A 445 1.27 9.36 10.81
CA ARG A 445 2.50 10.12 11.06
C ARG A 445 2.20 11.41 11.81
N ASP A 446 1.05 12.03 11.55
CA ASP A 446 0.63 13.27 12.20
C ASP A 446 0.36 13.09 13.70
N ARG A 447 0.26 11.83 14.17
CA ARG A 447 0.15 11.48 15.60
C ARG A 447 1.48 11.31 16.31
N LEU A 448 2.59 11.31 15.58
CA LEU A 448 3.92 11.35 16.17
C LEU A 448 4.30 12.78 16.55
N ALA A 449 5.02 12.95 17.66
CA ALA A 449 5.58 14.24 18.05
C ALA A 449 6.56 14.75 16.98
N GLU A 450 6.63 16.07 16.80
CA GLU A 450 7.50 16.68 15.78
C GLU A 450 8.97 16.31 15.98
N CYS A 451 9.43 16.24 17.23
CA CYS A 451 10.78 15.83 17.57
C CYS A 451 11.08 14.37 17.15
N ARG A 452 10.07 13.49 17.21
CA ARG A 452 10.17 12.11 16.74
C ARG A 452 10.24 12.05 15.23
N LEU A 453 9.34 12.76 14.54
CA LEU A 453 9.32 12.83 13.08
C LEU A 453 10.65 13.36 12.51
N ALA A 454 11.19 14.43 13.10
CA ALA A 454 12.49 14.98 12.70
C ALA A 454 13.63 13.97 12.92
N ALA A 455 13.58 13.19 14.00
CA ALA A 455 14.58 12.16 14.26
C ALA A 455 14.51 10.99 13.27
N GLU A 456 13.32 10.45 13.05
CA GLU A 456 13.11 9.38 12.10
C GLU A 456 13.45 9.79 10.66
N ALA A 457 13.12 11.03 10.27
CA ALA A 457 13.47 11.56 8.94
C ALA A 457 15.00 11.62 8.73
N TRP A 458 15.76 12.00 9.76
CA TRP A 458 17.23 12.01 9.70
C TRP A 458 17.80 10.59 9.61
N LEU A 459 17.29 9.67 10.45
CA LEU A 459 17.68 8.24 10.43
C LEU A 459 17.32 7.59 9.08
N GLY A 460 16.25 8.07 8.45
CA GLY A 460 15.73 7.62 7.19
C GLY A 460 14.73 6.47 7.33
N TYR A 461 13.95 6.28 6.28
CA TYR A 461 12.80 5.35 6.26
C TYR A 461 13.00 4.17 5.31
N THR A 462 14.22 3.94 4.82
CA THR A 462 14.53 2.88 3.86
C THR A 462 15.74 2.08 4.33
N PRO A 463 15.88 0.81 3.93
CA PRO A 463 17.10 0.03 4.19
C PRO A 463 18.36 0.78 3.73
N ALA A 464 18.36 1.34 2.51
CA ALA A 464 19.48 2.12 1.99
C ALA A 464 19.85 3.33 2.89
N ALA A 465 18.86 4.03 3.45
CA ALA A 465 19.13 5.15 4.35
C ALA A 465 19.77 4.70 5.67
N VAL A 466 19.35 3.56 6.22
CA VAL A 466 19.98 2.94 7.39
C VAL A 466 21.39 2.46 7.05
N ARG A 467 21.58 1.85 5.87
CA ARG A 467 22.87 1.33 5.38
C ARG A 467 23.94 2.41 5.26
N ARG A 468 23.54 3.64 4.93
CA ARG A 468 24.42 4.82 4.87
C ARG A 468 25.11 5.13 6.20
N LEU A 469 24.50 4.74 7.33
CA LEU A 469 25.03 5.02 8.67
C LEU A 469 26.08 3.98 9.11
N TRP A 470 26.29 2.90 8.34
CA TRP A 470 27.21 1.82 8.73
C TRP A 470 28.68 2.23 8.60
N ALA A 471 29.44 2.03 9.67
CA ALA A 471 30.87 2.32 9.74
C ALA A 471 31.73 1.23 9.10
N THR A 472 31.36 -0.04 9.28
CA THR A 472 32.19 -1.19 8.83
C THR A 472 31.76 -1.73 7.46
N ARG A 473 30.73 -1.11 6.88
CA ARG A 473 30.00 -1.63 5.73
C ARG A 473 29.50 -3.08 5.95
N GLY A 474 29.29 -3.51 7.20
CA GLY A 474 28.80 -4.84 7.56
C GLY A 474 29.79 -5.99 7.30
N ARG A 475 31.06 -5.67 7.05
CA ARG A 475 32.13 -6.65 6.81
C ARG A 475 32.74 -7.19 8.10
N ASP A 476 32.49 -6.53 9.23
CA ASP A 476 32.99 -6.96 10.53
C ASP A 476 32.24 -8.21 11.02
N GLU A 477 32.95 -9.08 11.73
CA GLU A 477 32.36 -10.23 12.43
C GLU A 477 31.44 -9.75 13.55
N ARG A 478 31.83 -8.66 14.23
CA ARG A 478 30.98 -8.02 15.24
C ARG A 478 29.85 -7.25 14.58
N LYS A 479 28.62 -7.67 14.85
CA LYS A 479 27.40 -7.05 14.30
C LYS A 479 26.93 -5.82 15.06
N LEU A 480 27.47 -5.56 16.26
CA LEU A 480 27.16 -4.38 17.05
C LEU A 480 28.33 -3.40 17.01
N GLN A 481 28.05 -2.19 16.55
CA GLN A 481 29.02 -1.11 16.41
C GLN A 481 28.55 0.06 17.27
N GLU A 482 29.31 0.43 18.28
CA GLU A 482 28.92 1.48 19.23
C GLU A 482 28.78 2.82 18.50
N VAL A 483 27.66 3.52 18.76
CA VAL A 483 27.41 4.86 18.24
C VAL A 483 27.96 5.88 19.25
N PRO A 484 28.89 6.77 18.87
CA PRO A 484 29.46 7.73 19.80
C PRO A 484 28.39 8.62 20.44
N ILE A 485 28.39 8.74 21.78
CA ILE A 485 27.39 9.49 22.57
C ILE A 485 27.22 10.95 22.11
N GLY A 486 28.31 11.58 21.63
CA GLY A 486 28.29 12.96 21.13
C GLY A 486 27.88 13.14 19.66
N SER A 487 27.56 12.05 18.95
CA SER A 487 27.21 12.11 17.52
C SER A 487 25.75 12.53 17.28
N GLU A 488 25.47 13.06 16.09
CA GLU A 488 24.09 13.34 15.65
C GLU A 488 23.24 12.06 15.62
N GLU A 489 23.81 10.94 15.18
CA GLU A 489 23.13 9.65 15.13
C GLU A 489 22.63 9.22 16.51
N PHE A 490 23.51 9.27 17.53
CA PHE A 490 23.13 8.98 18.91
C PHE A 490 22.00 9.89 19.39
N ALA A 491 22.12 11.20 19.13
CA ALA A 491 21.10 12.17 19.53
C ALA A 491 19.74 11.89 18.87
N HIS A 492 19.72 11.49 17.59
CA HIS A 492 18.50 11.13 16.88
C HIS A 492 17.89 9.82 17.39
N VAL A 493 18.68 8.78 17.65
CA VAL A 493 18.19 7.53 18.26
C VAL A 493 17.62 7.79 19.65
N VAL A 494 18.31 8.56 20.50
CA VAL A 494 17.81 8.90 21.85
C VAL A 494 16.55 9.75 21.76
N ARG A 495 16.49 10.74 20.88
CA ARG A 495 15.28 11.56 20.68
C ARG A 495 14.09 10.70 20.26
N ALA A 496 14.33 9.75 19.37
CA ALA A 496 13.32 8.80 18.94
C ALA A 496 12.87 7.90 20.12
N PHE A 497 13.82 7.32 20.86
CA PHE A 497 13.58 6.47 22.04
C PHE A 497 12.82 7.18 23.17
N LYS A 498 13.10 8.46 23.38
CA LYS A 498 12.50 9.29 24.44
C LYS A 498 11.23 10.03 24.03
N ALA A 499 10.86 9.99 22.75
CA ALA A 499 9.70 10.72 22.26
C ALA A 499 8.43 10.32 23.01
N ARG A 500 7.62 11.33 23.34
CA ARG A 500 6.27 11.13 23.87
C ARG A 500 5.27 11.11 22.72
N PRO A 501 4.23 10.29 22.80
CA PRO A 501 3.12 10.38 21.85
C PRO A 501 2.40 11.73 22.03
N LYS A 502 1.83 12.26 20.94
CA LYS A 502 1.03 13.50 20.98
C LYS A 502 -0.27 13.30 21.77
N GLU A 503 -0.81 12.08 21.77
CA GLU A 503 -2.01 11.72 22.53
C GLU A 503 -1.68 10.71 23.65
N PRO A 504 -2.54 10.61 24.69
CA PRO A 504 -2.41 9.56 25.69
C PRO A 504 -2.42 8.16 25.05
N SER A 505 -1.47 7.31 25.48
CA SER A 505 -1.41 5.92 25.01
C SER A 505 -2.61 5.12 25.50
N ALA A 506 -3.15 4.27 24.63
CA ALA A 506 -4.18 3.29 24.97
C ALA A 506 -3.68 2.23 25.97
N TYR A 507 -2.37 2.03 26.03
CA TYR A 507 -1.70 1.05 26.89
C TYR A 507 -0.83 1.72 27.97
N ALA A 508 -1.38 2.71 28.67
CA ALA A 508 -0.69 3.37 29.77
C ALA A 508 -0.51 2.42 30.98
N LEU A 509 0.71 1.90 31.16
CA LEU A 509 1.06 0.96 32.25
C LEU A 509 1.66 1.67 33.48
N SER A 510 2.44 2.74 33.27
CA SER A 510 2.97 3.59 34.34
C SER A 510 2.90 5.08 33.98
N PRO A 511 2.91 5.99 34.98
CA PRO A 511 2.82 7.44 34.73
C PRO A 511 3.92 7.95 33.78
N PRO A 512 3.67 8.97 32.93
CA PRO A 512 4.67 9.48 31.98
C PRO A 512 5.99 9.92 32.62
N GLU A 513 5.94 10.44 33.85
CA GLU A 513 7.08 10.95 34.61
C GLU A 513 8.10 9.85 34.96
N SER A 514 7.66 8.57 35.03
CA SER A 514 8.59 7.45 35.26
C SER A 514 9.58 7.31 34.10
N TRP A 515 9.13 7.59 32.88
CA TRP A 515 9.94 7.46 31.67
C TRP A 515 10.94 8.59 31.50
N GLU A 516 10.72 9.76 32.12
CA GLU A 516 11.67 10.88 32.07
C GLU A 516 12.99 10.53 32.74
N ARG A 517 12.94 9.73 33.81
CA ARG A 517 14.11 9.37 34.63
C ARG A 517 15.00 8.33 33.98
N VAL A 518 14.47 7.58 33.02
CA VAL A 518 15.24 6.55 32.30
C VAL A 518 16.42 7.21 31.59
N ARG A 519 17.60 6.61 31.63
CA ARG A 519 18.78 7.13 30.94
C ARG A 519 19.23 6.15 29.89
N VAL A 520 19.45 6.65 28.67
CA VAL A 520 20.12 5.87 27.63
C VAL A 520 21.61 5.91 27.94
N LEU A 521 22.19 4.74 28.16
CA LEU A 521 23.58 4.58 28.54
C LEU A 521 24.46 4.28 27.32
N ARG A 522 23.93 3.50 26.38
CA ARG A 522 24.63 3.10 25.17
C ARG A 522 23.66 2.86 24.01
N VAL A 523 24.11 3.17 22.80
CA VAL A 523 23.44 2.81 21.55
C VAL A 523 24.45 2.07 20.70
N ASP A 524 24.11 0.85 20.31
CA ASP A 524 24.87 0.06 19.37
C ASP A 524 24.10 0.00 18.04
N ARG A 525 24.74 0.37 16.92
CA ARG A 525 24.19 0.17 15.58
C ARG A 525 24.37 -1.29 15.18
N VAL A 526 23.34 -1.86 14.59
CA VAL A 526 23.35 -3.24 14.08
C VAL A 526 23.80 -3.24 12.62
N GLU A 527 24.97 -3.82 12.36
CA GLU A 527 25.59 -3.95 11.03
C GLU A 527 25.65 -5.43 10.61
N ASN A 528 24.50 -5.99 10.23
CA ASN A 528 24.39 -7.37 9.76
C ASN A 528 24.09 -7.40 8.24
N ALA A 529 25.15 -7.43 7.43
CA ALA A 529 25.07 -7.37 5.95
C ALA A 529 24.16 -8.45 5.34
N PRO A 530 24.32 -9.76 5.65
CA PRO A 530 23.43 -10.79 5.10
C PRO A 530 21.95 -10.54 5.41
N LEU A 531 21.61 -10.20 6.66
CA LEU A 531 20.22 -9.90 7.02
C LEU A 531 19.68 -8.65 6.28
N HIS A 532 20.54 -7.68 6.05
CA HIS A 532 20.18 -6.46 5.35
C HIS A 532 19.98 -6.68 3.84
N GLU A 533 20.94 -7.33 3.19
CA GLU A 533 21.04 -7.48 1.74
C GLU A 533 20.16 -8.64 1.23
N ASP A 534 20.03 -9.72 1.99
CA ASP A 534 19.31 -10.93 1.56
C ASP A 534 17.88 -11.02 2.12
N CYS A 535 17.54 -10.26 3.16
CA CYS A 535 16.21 -10.30 3.79
C CYS A 535 15.47 -8.97 3.75
N ALA A 536 16.02 -7.92 4.39
CA ALA A 536 15.30 -6.65 4.54
C ALA A 536 15.14 -5.90 3.20
N THR A 537 16.22 -5.77 2.43
CA THR A 537 16.21 -5.04 1.15
C THR A 537 15.32 -5.72 0.09
N PRO A 538 15.39 -7.04 -0.12
CA PRO A 538 14.51 -7.72 -1.07
C PRO A 538 13.03 -7.62 -0.66
N TYR A 539 12.73 -7.72 0.64
CA TYR A 539 11.37 -7.54 1.13
C TYR A 539 10.86 -6.11 0.89
N TYR A 540 11.67 -5.09 1.20
CA TYR A 540 11.34 -3.69 0.92
C TYR A 540 11.07 -3.45 -0.58
N ASN A 541 11.90 -3.99 -1.47
CA ASN A 541 11.72 -3.86 -2.92
C ASN A 541 10.50 -4.61 -3.44
N SER A 542 10.19 -5.79 -2.85
CA SER A 542 8.96 -6.51 -3.14
C SER A 542 7.73 -5.77 -2.64
N LEU A 543 7.80 -5.17 -1.46
CA LEU A 543 6.73 -4.36 -0.88
C LEU A 543 6.42 -3.14 -1.75
N ARG A 544 7.46 -2.40 -2.16
CA ARG A 544 7.33 -1.25 -3.08
C ARG A 544 6.56 -1.64 -4.33
N ARG A 545 7.05 -2.68 -5.04
CA ARG A 545 6.39 -3.21 -6.25
C ARG A 545 4.95 -3.63 -5.98
N ALA A 546 4.69 -4.36 -4.90
CA ALA A 546 3.35 -4.81 -4.57
C ALA A 546 2.37 -3.66 -4.28
N ILE A 547 2.82 -2.52 -3.77
CA ILE A 547 2.00 -1.32 -3.57
C ILE A 547 1.75 -0.60 -4.89
N GLU A 548 2.80 -0.45 -5.70
CA GLU A 548 2.73 0.19 -7.01
C GLU A 548 1.85 -0.61 -8.00
N ASP A 549 1.92 -1.94 -7.98
CA ASP A 549 1.06 -2.85 -8.75
C ASP A 549 -0.44 -2.70 -8.40
N GLN A 550 -0.73 -2.25 -7.17
CA GLN A 550 -2.08 -1.93 -6.75
C GLN A 550 -2.54 -0.54 -7.21
N GLY A 551 -1.71 0.22 -7.93
CA GLY A 551 -2.00 1.58 -8.38
C GLY A 551 -1.88 2.63 -7.27
N LEU A 552 -1.05 2.39 -6.26
CA LEU A 552 -0.77 3.32 -5.16
C LEU A 552 0.67 3.86 -5.23
N CYS A 553 0.89 5.08 -4.75
CA CYS A 553 2.23 5.67 -4.60
C CYS A 553 2.91 5.03 -3.38
N PHE A 554 4.03 4.34 -3.58
CA PHE A 554 4.86 3.91 -2.47
C PHE A 554 5.58 5.12 -1.85
N GLU A 555 5.55 5.20 -0.52
CA GLU A 555 6.13 6.29 0.24
C GLU A 555 6.83 5.78 1.51
N PRO A 556 8.16 5.94 1.63
CA PRO A 556 8.88 5.72 2.88
C PRO A 556 8.37 6.63 4.00
N GLY A 557 8.21 6.08 5.20
CA GLY A 557 7.63 6.78 6.35
C GLY A 557 6.12 6.63 6.45
N VAL A 558 5.43 6.27 5.36
CA VAL A 558 4.02 5.83 5.36
C VAL A 558 3.95 4.31 5.33
N HIS A 559 4.68 3.70 4.40
CA HIS A 559 4.74 2.23 4.21
C HIS A 559 5.92 1.59 4.93
N THR A 560 6.75 2.41 5.55
CA THR A 560 7.79 2.00 6.48
C THR A 560 7.71 2.87 7.73
N THR A 561 8.00 2.30 8.90
CA THR A 561 7.89 3.03 10.17
C THR A 561 8.92 2.54 11.17
N TRP A 562 9.36 3.42 12.07
CA TRP A 562 10.27 3.06 13.15
C TRP A 562 9.48 2.62 14.39
N ALA A 563 9.85 1.46 14.94
CA ALA A 563 9.19 0.89 16.11
C ALA A 563 10.22 0.22 17.04
N PHE A 564 9.75 -0.23 18.20
CA PHE A 564 10.56 -0.83 19.25
C PHE A 564 10.19 -2.27 19.52
N HIS A 565 11.19 -3.09 19.84
CA HIS A 565 11.01 -4.49 20.20
C HIS A 565 11.85 -4.84 21.43
N GLY A 566 11.19 -5.41 22.43
CA GLY A 566 11.84 -5.96 23.62
C GLY A 566 11.82 -7.48 23.54
N ALA A 567 12.95 -8.09 23.90
CA ALA A 567 13.06 -9.52 24.11
C ALA A 567 14.09 -9.77 25.23
N ASP A 568 14.24 -11.01 25.67
CA ASP A 568 15.36 -11.35 26.56
C ASP A 568 16.72 -11.31 25.82
N ALA A 569 17.78 -11.42 26.62
CA ALA A 569 19.15 -11.32 26.17
C ALA A 569 19.48 -12.29 25.03
N GLU A 570 19.12 -13.57 25.19
CA GLU A 570 19.42 -14.62 24.21
C GLU A 570 18.69 -14.38 22.89
N ALA A 571 17.41 -13.97 22.96
CA ALA A 571 16.64 -13.63 21.78
C ALA A 571 17.19 -12.41 21.05
N ILE A 572 17.60 -11.35 21.77
CA ILE A 572 18.24 -10.17 21.16
C ILE A 572 19.54 -10.59 20.46
N ASP A 573 20.39 -11.35 21.12
CA ASP A 573 21.69 -11.75 20.57
C ASP A 573 21.50 -12.63 19.31
N SER A 574 20.47 -13.49 19.30
CA SER A 574 20.05 -14.27 18.13
C SER A 574 19.59 -13.38 16.97
N ILE A 575 18.68 -12.43 17.22
CA ILE A 575 18.13 -11.51 16.21
C ILE A 575 19.25 -10.66 15.58
N VAL A 576 20.21 -10.20 16.39
CA VAL A 576 21.30 -9.33 15.96
C VAL A 576 22.36 -10.11 15.17
N SER A 577 22.77 -11.27 15.69
CA SER A 577 24.01 -11.94 15.26
C SER A 577 23.78 -12.99 14.18
N SER A 578 22.58 -13.54 14.06
CA SER A 578 22.33 -14.60 13.10
C SER A 578 22.28 -14.06 11.66
N PRO A 579 23.00 -14.69 10.70
CA PRO A 579 23.01 -14.25 9.31
C PRO A 579 21.72 -14.61 8.55
N VAL A 580 20.95 -15.56 9.07
CA VAL A 580 19.71 -16.08 8.44
C VAL A 580 18.49 -16.01 9.36
N ALA A 581 18.67 -15.86 10.67
CA ALA A 581 17.58 -15.70 11.63
C ALA A 581 17.57 -14.29 12.20
N GLY A 582 16.96 -13.34 11.46
CA GLY A 582 16.52 -12.09 12.08
C GLY A 582 15.32 -12.35 12.99
N PHE A 583 14.27 -11.55 12.85
CA PHE A 583 13.01 -11.86 13.49
C PHE A 583 12.44 -13.19 12.96
N GLN A 584 11.91 -14.01 13.85
CA GLN A 584 11.22 -15.24 13.50
C GLN A 584 9.74 -15.18 13.95
N PRO A 585 8.84 -14.61 13.12
CA PRO A 585 7.46 -14.30 13.53
C PRO A 585 6.58 -15.49 13.92
N LEU A 586 6.91 -16.69 13.43
CA LEU A 586 6.11 -17.90 13.67
C LEU A 586 6.67 -18.80 14.77
N THR A 587 7.90 -18.55 15.23
CA THR A 587 8.54 -19.25 16.37
C THR A 587 8.57 -18.40 17.63
N SER A 588 8.24 -17.10 17.53
CA SER A 588 8.13 -16.21 18.68
C SER A 588 6.96 -16.64 19.57
N GLY A 589 7.27 -17.29 20.69
CA GLY A 589 6.29 -17.59 21.72
C GLY A 589 5.72 -16.29 22.29
N SER A 590 4.39 -16.11 22.22
CA SER A 590 3.77 -14.96 22.86
C SER A 590 3.84 -15.14 24.38
N ARG A 591 4.72 -14.41 25.09
CA ARG A 591 4.77 -14.42 26.56
C ARG A 591 3.41 -14.14 27.23
N ALA A 592 2.47 -13.50 26.52
CA ALA A 592 1.20 -13.02 27.07
C ALA A 592 -0.07 -13.29 26.22
N ALA A 593 0.02 -14.20 25.23
CA ALA A 593 -0.99 -14.49 24.18
C ALA A 593 -0.90 -13.60 22.91
N SER A 594 -1.24 -14.19 21.75
CA SER A 594 -1.31 -13.53 20.45
C SER A 594 -2.56 -12.65 20.31
N LEU A 595 -2.59 -11.52 21.02
CA LEU A 595 -3.76 -10.64 21.12
C LEU A 595 -4.26 -10.11 19.77
N TRP A 596 -3.34 -9.87 18.83
CA TRP A 596 -3.61 -9.25 17.54
C TRP A 596 -3.19 -10.13 16.37
N GLY A 597 -3.06 -11.44 16.63
CA GLY A 597 -2.63 -12.45 15.68
C GLY A 597 -1.18 -12.92 15.93
N SER A 598 -0.81 -14.02 15.28
CA SER A 598 0.55 -14.56 15.32
C SER A 598 1.50 -13.68 14.50
N GLY A 599 2.69 -13.43 15.04
CA GLY A 599 3.75 -12.67 14.40
C GLY A 599 4.69 -12.04 15.42
N THR A 600 5.66 -11.25 14.93
CA THR A 600 6.54 -10.46 15.79
C THR A 600 5.88 -9.14 16.13
N TYR A 601 5.79 -8.82 17.43
CA TYR A 601 5.18 -7.60 17.94
C TYR A 601 6.19 -6.48 18.08
N PHE A 602 5.81 -5.29 17.64
CA PHE A 602 6.57 -4.06 17.76
C PHE A 602 5.67 -2.97 18.34
N ALA A 603 6.24 -2.11 19.18
CA ALA A 603 5.52 -0.99 19.75
C ALA A 603 5.98 0.32 19.11
N ARG A 604 5.06 1.26 18.90
CA ARG A 604 5.39 2.63 18.50
C ARG A 604 6.31 3.29 19.52
N ASP A 605 6.03 3.11 20.81
CA ASP A 605 6.69 3.79 21.91
C ASP A 605 7.56 2.84 22.75
N ALA A 606 8.83 3.21 22.98
CA ALA A 606 9.75 2.42 23.80
C ALA A 606 9.26 2.24 25.25
N LYS A 607 8.56 3.24 25.79
CA LYS A 607 8.00 3.19 27.15
C LYS A 607 7.09 1.98 27.35
N TYR A 608 6.23 1.67 26.38
CA TYR A 608 5.32 0.51 26.47
C TYR A 608 6.12 -0.79 26.56
N VAL A 609 7.20 -0.90 25.78
CA VAL A 609 8.07 -2.08 25.77
C VAL A 609 8.75 -2.27 27.14
N ALA A 610 9.24 -1.20 27.74
CA ALA A 610 9.91 -1.23 29.03
C ALA A 610 8.92 -1.51 30.18
N ASP A 611 7.82 -0.76 30.27
CA ASP A 611 6.82 -0.91 31.34
C ASP A 611 6.14 -2.30 31.30
N GLY A 612 5.93 -2.84 30.10
CA GLY A 612 5.31 -4.15 29.93
C GLY A 612 6.21 -5.33 30.25
N GLY A 613 7.46 -5.10 30.68
CA GLY A 613 8.42 -6.15 31.01
C GLY A 613 8.88 -6.95 29.79
N PHE A 614 8.74 -6.39 28.58
CA PHE A 614 9.06 -7.11 27.34
C PHE A 614 10.58 -7.22 27.11
N CYS A 615 11.39 -6.38 27.75
CA CYS A 615 12.86 -6.40 27.69
C CYS A 615 13.49 -7.58 28.48
N GLY A 616 12.68 -8.47 29.06
CA GLY A 616 13.17 -9.56 29.91
C GLY A 616 13.65 -9.06 31.28
N GLN A 617 14.52 -9.84 31.91
CA GLN A 617 15.12 -9.47 33.19
C GLN A 617 16.24 -8.45 32.97
N PRO A 618 16.37 -7.42 33.83
CA PRO A 618 17.54 -6.56 33.84
C PRO A 618 18.83 -7.36 33.98
N ALA A 619 19.90 -6.87 33.37
CA ALA A 619 21.24 -7.38 33.61
C ALA A 619 21.67 -7.16 35.08
N ALA A 620 22.78 -7.77 35.50
CA ALA A 620 23.26 -7.69 36.88
C ALA A 620 23.56 -6.25 37.34
N ASP A 621 23.86 -5.35 36.41
CA ASP A 621 24.07 -3.91 36.65
C ASP A 621 22.77 -3.08 36.62
N GLY A 622 21.62 -3.74 36.47
CA GLY A 622 20.30 -3.12 36.40
C GLY A 622 19.90 -2.61 35.01
N THR A 623 20.73 -2.80 33.99
CA THR A 623 20.43 -2.30 32.64
C THR A 623 19.45 -3.18 31.87
N LEU A 624 18.69 -2.55 30.98
CA LEU A 624 17.77 -3.19 30.04
C LEU A 624 18.22 -2.92 28.60
N ARG A 625 17.85 -3.83 27.71
CA ARG A 625 18.17 -3.79 26.28
C ARG A 625 16.89 -3.82 25.44
N MET A 626 16.84 -2.99 24.40
CA MET A 626 15.70 -2.90 23.48
C MET A 626 16.17 -2.62 22.06
N LEU A 627 15.54 -3.26 21.08
CA LEU A 627 15.79 -2.99 19.68
C LEU A 627 14.92 -1.83 19.19
N MET A 628 15.51 -0.95 18.38
CA MET A 628 14.81 -0.01 17.53
C MET A 628 14.91 -0.49 16.07
N CYS A 629 13.76 -0.67 15.44
CA CYS A 629 13.63 -1.39 14.19
C CYS A 629 12.94 -0.53 13.12
N LEU A 630 13.43 -0.62 11.89
CA LEU A 630 12.71 -0.13 10.73
C LEU A 630 11.77 -1.23 10.23
N LEU A 631 10.47 -0.99 10.29
CA LEU A 631 9.43 -1.92 9.83
C LEU A 631 9.02 -1.58 8.41
N MET A 632 8.81 -2.60 7.59
CA MET A 632 8.21 -2.51 6.27
C MET A 632 6.71 -2.80 6.41
N SER A 633 6.00 -1.85 7.03
CA SER A 633 4.60 -1.98 7.44
C SER A 633 3.61 -2.09 6.28
N GLY A 634 3.96 -1.54 5.11
CA GLY A 634 3.13 -1.60 3.91
C GLY A 634 1.72 -1.05 4.11
N MET A 635 0.72 -1.77 3.59
CA MET A 635 -0.69 -1.54 3.89
C MET A 635 -1.13 -2.45 5.05
N PRO A 636 -1.44 -1.89 6.23
CA PRO A 636 -1.84 -2.64 7.42
C PRO A 636 -3.35 -2.90 7.46
N CYS A 637 -3.76 -3.92 8.22
CA CYS A 637 -5.16 -4.08 8.64
C CYS A 637 -5.26 -4.23 10.16
N VAL A 638 -6.45 -4.03 10.74
CA VAL A 638 -6.61 -4.28 12.18
C VAL A 638 -6.44 -5.77 12.50
N GLY A 639 -5.65 -6.06 13.54
CA GLY A 639 -5.31 -7.40 13.98
C GLY A 639 -6.52 -8.20 14.46
N ASP A 640 -6.32 -9.51 14.52
CA ASP A 640 -7.31 -10.48 14.97
C ASP A 640 -6.58 -11.67 15.60
N GLN A 641 -6.99 -12.10 16.80
CA GLN A 641 -6.41 -13.26 17.48
C GLN A 641 -6.43 -14.52 16.59
N GLU A 642 -7.38 -14.64 15.67
CA GLU A 642 -7.51 -15.80 14.79
C GLU A 642 -6.52 -15.78 13.61
N GLN A 643 -5.78 -14.69 13.39
CA GLN A 643 -4.79 -14.60 12.31
C GLN A 643 -3.55 -15.44 12.64
N LYS A 644 -3.34 -16.52 11.88
CA LYS A 644 -2.23 -17.47 12.04
C LYS A 644 -1.20 -17.34 10.92
N GLY A 645 -0.57 -16.16 10.80
CA GLY A 645 0.55 -15.93 9.87
C GLY A 645 0.19 -15.53 8.43
N VAL A 646 -1.03 -15.82 7.95
CA VAL A 646 -1.49 -15.37 6.63
C VAL A 646 -2.55 -14.27 6.78
N LEU A 647 -2.24 -13.08 6.26
CA LEU A 647 -3.14 -11.93 6.31
C LEU A 647 -4.22 -11.98 5.20
N PRO A 648 -5.39 -11.34 5.41
CA PRO A 648 -6.45 -11.31 4.41
C PRO A 648 -6.01 -10.57 3.13
N PHE A 649 -6.69 -10.85 2.02
CA PHE A 649 -6.52 -10.07 0.81
C PHE A 649 -7.03 -8.64 1.03
N ARG A 650 -6.23 -7.67 0.56
CA ARG A 650 -6.65 -6.27 0.44
C ARG A 650 -7.29 -6.08 -0.93
N CYS A 651 -6.52 -6.37 -1.98
CA CYS A 651 -6.96 -6.39 -3.37
C CYS A 651 -6.26 -7.56 -4.07
N LYS A 652 -6.99 -8.59 -4.49
CA LYS A 652 -6.38 -9.80 -5.09
C LYS A 652 -5.48 -9.41 -6.28
N PRO A 653 -4.24 -9.94 -6.36
CA PRO A 653 -3.64 -10.99 -5.51
C PRO A 653 -2.95 -10.50 -4.23
N HIS A 654 -2.95 -9.21 -3.93
CA HIS A 654 -2.22 -8.58 -2.82
C HIS A 654 -2.94 -8.71 -1.48
N ARG A 655 -2.17 -9.10 -0.46
CA ARG A 655 -2.59 -9.17 0.95
C ARG A 655 -2.13 -7.92 1.70
N TYR A 656 -2.73 -7.68 2.86
CA TYR A 656 -2.14 -6.73 3.82
C TYR A 656 -0.75 -7.20 4.25
N ASN A 657 0.10 -6.25 4.64
CA ASN A 657 1.52 -6.50 4.91
C ASN A 657 1.84 -6.68 6.39
N CYS A 658 1.07 -6.04 7.27
CA CYS A 658 1.13 -6.23 8.71
C CYS A 658 -0.26 -6.05 9.35
N THR A 659 -0.34 -6.28 10.65
CA THR A 659 -1.52 -5.93 11.45
C THR A 659 -1.21 -4.88 12.51
N VAL A 660 -2.25 -4.14 12.91
CA VAL A 660 -2.18 -3.12 13.96
C VAL A 660 -3.29 -3.29 14.98
N ASP A 661 -3.10 -2.77 16.19
CA ASP A 661 -4.13 -2.78 17.24
C ASP A 661 -5.29 -1.79 16.95
N CYS A 662 -5.00 -0.69 16.25
CA CYS A 662 -5.94 0.39 15.98
C CYS A 662 -5.68 1.03 14.62
N LEU A 663 -6.73 1.31 13.84
CA LEU A 663 -6.62 2.01 12.55
C LEU A 663 -6.63 3.54 12.67
N SER A 664 -6.89 4.09 13.87
CA SER A 664 -6.91 5.55 14.10
C SER A 664 -5.53 6.09 14.46
N SER A 665 -4.90 5.43 15.44
CA SER A 665 -3.56 5.70 15.93
C SER A 665 -2.95 4.37 16.40
N PRO A 666 -2.25 3.64 15.53
CA PRO A 666 -1.58 2.40 15.91
C PRO A 666 -0.54 2.62 17.01
N GLU A 667 -0.53 1.73 17.98
CA GLU A 667 0.52 1.66 19.02
C GLU A 667 1.29 0.35 18.95
N ILE A 668 0.69 -0.69 18.37
CA ILE A 668 1.28 -2.01 18.21
C ILE A 668 1.20 -2.41 16.74
N TYR A 669 2.32 -2.89 16.20
CA TYR A 669 2.47 -3.46 14.87
C TYR A 669 2.86 -4.94 14.98
N ILE A 670 2.29 -5.78 14.13
CA ILE A 670 2.60 -7.21 14.10
C ILE A 670 2.94 -7.62 12.67
N THR A 671 4.17 -8.09 12.46
CA THR A 671 4.62 -8.57 11.16
C THR A 671 4.68 -10.10 11.12
N GLN A 672 4.35 -10.70 9.97
CA GLN A 672 4.33 -12.15 9.79
C GLN A 672 5.51 -12.67 8.96
N HIS A 673 6.35 -11.78 8.44
CA HIS A 673 7.48 -12.11 7.58
C HIS A 673 8.80 -11.67 8.21
N ALA A 674 9.83 -12.52 8.17
CA ALA A 674 11.13 -12.27 8.80
C ALA A 674 11.80 -11.01 8.23
N GLY A 675 11.76 -10.84 6.90
CA GLY A 675 12.27 -9.66 6.22
C GLY A 675 11.43 -8.39 6.38
N ALA A 676 10.30 -8.40 7.09
CA ALA A 676 9.45 -7.21 7.26
C ALA A 676 9.93 -6.24 8.35
N ALA A 677 11.03 -6.58 9.04
CA ALA A 677 11.61 -5.74 10.06
C ALA A 677 13.14 -5.83 10.03
N HIS A 678 13.79 -4.68 10.06
CA HIS A 678 15.24 -4.56 10.17
C HIS A 678 15.60 -4.02 11.56
N ALA A 679 16.31 -4.82 12.37
CA ALA A 679 16.88 -4.34 13.62
C ALA A 679 18.06 -3.41 13.28
N ALA A 680 17.92 -2.11 13.56
CA ALA A 680 18.92 -1.11 13.19
C ALA A 680 19.77 -0.67 14.38
N TYR A 681 19.17 -0.62 15.58
CA TYR A 681 19.84 -0.23 16.81
C TYR A 681 19.47 -1.13 17.98
N LEU A 682 20.43 -1.32 18.87
CA LEU A 682 20.26 -1.87 20.20
C LEU A 682 20.51 -0.74 21.21
N VAL A 683 19.49 -0.41 21.99
CA VAL A 683 19.53 0.64 23.00
C VAL A 683 19.66 0.01 24.39
N THR A 684 20.70 0.38 25.12
CA THR A 684 20.92 -0.02 26.53
C THR A 684 20.57 1.15 27.45
N PHE A 685 19.69 0.92 28.42
CA PHE A 685 19.15 1.96 29.29
C PHE A 685 18.90 1.45 30.71
N ALA A 686 18.70 2.37 31.67
CA ALA A 686 18.36 2.07 33.07
C ALA A 686 17.45 3.13 33.67
#